data_AF-A0A6G3BJZ8-F1
#
_entry.id   AF-A0A6G3BJZ8-F1
#
_cell.length_a   1.000
_cell.length_b   1.000
_cell.length_c   1.000
_cell.angle_alpha   90.00
_cell.angle_beta   90.00
_cell.angle_gamma   90.00
#
_symmetry.space_group_name_H-M   'P 1'
#
loop_
_entity.id
_entity.type
_entity.pdbx_description
1 polymer ?
#
loop_
_entity_poly.entity_id
_entity_poly.type
_entity_poly.pdbx_seq_one_letter_code
_entity_poly.pdbx_strand_id
1 'polypeptide(L)'
;MVAAMATALAATLLAFVPAAKAEAAPVLLSQGKPVTASSEENYGTPATAAVDGNANTRWSSAASDPQWIRVDLGATTRLSQVVLDWETAYGKGYRIELSTNGSTWSTAYQTTTGDGGTDTLDISGEARYVRVYGTARGTGYGFSLWEFKVYGESGGTGGPQLPGGGDLGPNVHVFDPSTPNIQAKLDEVFDEQEASHFGNGRHQFLFKPGTYNNLNAEIGFYTSISGLGLKPDDTTINGDVTVDAGWFNGNATQNFWRSAENLAINPVSGTNRWAVSQAASFRRMHVKGGLNLAPNGYGWASGGYIADSKIDGQVGNYSQQQWYTRESSIGGWSNSVWNQTFSGVEGAPATSFPEPRYTTLQTTPISREKPFLYLDGNTYKVFVPAKRTDARGVSWNGTPQGTSIDLNQFYVVKPGATAATINQALAQGLNLLFTPGIYHVDQTINVNRADTVVLGLGLATIIPDNGVTAMKVADVDGVKLAGFLIDAGTVNSPTLLELGPQNSSADHSANPTSIQDVYVRIGGAGAGKATTSIVVNSDDVIIDHTWVWRADHGEGVGWETNRADYGVRVYGDDVLATGLFVEHFNKYDVEWYGERGRTIFYQNEKAYDAPNQAAIQNGDTKGFAAYRVDDSVDVHEGWGMGSYCNYNVDPTIRQDHGFKAPVKPGVKFHSLLVVSLGGMGHYNHVINNTGASTVPAGTSTVPSTLVSFP
;
A
#
# COMPACT_ATOMS: atom_id res chain seq x y z
N MET A 1 -68.19 -46.68 -37.94
CA MET A 1 -66.81 -46.36 -38.37
C MET A 1 -65.95 -46.46 -37.12
N VAL A 2 -65.16 -47.53 -36.95
CA VAL A 2 -63.68 -47.56 -37.11
C VAL A 2 -63.03 -46.54 -36.16
N ALA A 3 -62.10 -46.81 -35.25
CA ALA A 3 -61.40 -48.00 -34.77
C ALA A 3 -60.76 -47.64 -33.40
N ALA A 4 -60.42 -48.65 -32.62
CA ALA A 4 -59.80 -48.59 -31.31
C ALA A 4 -58.36 -48.02 -31.31
N MET A 5 -57.87 -47.52 -30.17
CA MET A 5 -56.63 -48.04 -29.57
C MET A 5 -56.39 -47.57 -28.14
N ALA A 6 -55.89 -48.52 -27.35
CA ALA A 6 -55.54 -48.43 -25.94
C ALA A 6 -54.15 -47.81 -25.72
N THR A 7 -53.93 -47.23 -24.54
CA THR A 7 -52.59 -46.94 -24.01
C THR A 7 -52.49 -47.45 -22.59
N ALA A 8 -51.58 -48.42 -22.40
CA ALA A 8 -51.10 -48.92 -21.12
C ALA A 8 -49.67 -48.41 -20.86
N LEU A 9 -49.38 -48.29 -19.57
CA LEU A 9 -48.17 -47.79 -18.90
C LEU A 9 -46.87 -48.52 -19.31
N ALA A 10 -45.76 -47.78 -19.41
CA ALA A 10 -44.41 -48.33 -19.28
C ALA A 10 -43.48 -47.32 -18.60
N ALA A 11 -42.85 -47.75 -17.51
CA ALA A 11 -41.83 -47.02 -16.76
C ALA A 11 -40.44 -47.22 -17.40
N THR A 12 -39.66 -46.16 -17.52
CA THR A 12 -38.28 -46.19 -18.03
C THR A 12 -37.26 -45.87 -16.93
N LEU A 13 -36.35 -46.83 -16.70
CA LEU A 13 -35.05 -46.65 -16.05
C LEU A 13 -34.18 -45.68 -16.88
N LEU A 14 -33.64 -44.65 -16.25
CA LEU A 14 -32.55 -43.84 -16.80
C LEU A 14 -31.23 -44.25 -16.13
N ALA A 15 -30.34 -44.84 -16.92
CA ALA A 15 -28.97 -45.14 -16.52
C ALA A 15 -28.14 -43.84 -16.45
N PHE A 16 -27.47 -43.62 -15.32
CA PHE A 16 -26.44 -42.58 -15.18
C PHE A 16 -25.22 -42.98 -16.01
N VAL A 17 -25.01 -42.31 -17.15
CA VAL A 17 -23.70 -42.28 -17.82
C VAL A 17 -22.94 -41.08 -17.22
N PRO A 18 -21.78 -41.27 -16.57
CA PRO A 18 -20.96 -40.14 -16.17
C PRO A 18 -20.47 -39.44 -17.45
N ALA A 19 -20.78 -38.15 -17.58
CA ALA A 19 -20.19 -37.33 -18.63
C ALA A 19 -18.67 -37.34 -18.48
N ALA A 20 -17.95 -37.66 -19.56
CA ALA A 20 -16.52 -37.43 -19.62
C ALA A 20 -16.25 -35.94 -19.35
N LYS A 21 -15.39 -35.64 -18.39
CA LYS A 21 -14.89 -34.27 -18.18
C LYS A 21 -14.27 -33.81 -19.51
N ALA A 22 -14.73 -32.68 -20.03
CA ALA A 22 -14.03 -31.98 -21.09
C ALA A 22 -12.64 -31.58 -20.54
N GLU A 23 -11.59 -32.13 -21.13
CA GLU A 23 -10.21 -31.78 -20.81
C GLU A 23 -9.96 -30.36 -21.34
N ALA A 24 -9.55 -29.43 -20.46
CA ALA A 24 -9.25 -28.06 -20.85
C ALA A 24 -8.06 -28.05 -21.83
N ALA A 25 -8.08 -27.14 -22.81
CA ALA A 25 -6.96 -26.98 -23.73
C ALA A 25 -5.67 -26.64 -22.96
N PRO A 26 -4.49 -27.19 -23.34
CA PRO A 26 -3.23 -26.92 -22.67
C PRO A 26 -2.89 -25.41 -22.69
N VAL A 27 -2.48 -24.86 -21.55
CA VAL A 27 -2.13 -23.43 -21.41
C VAL A 27 -0.64 -23.24 -21.62
N LEU A 28 -0.23 -22.22 -22.38
CA LEU A 28 1.17 -21.85 -22.58
C LEU A 28 1.75 -21.22 -21.31
N LEU A 29 2.73 -21.87 -20.70
CA LEU A 29 3.30 -21.53 -19.40
C LEU A 29 4.65 -20.80 -19.46
N SER A 30 5.42 -20.96 -20.54
CA SER A 30 6.79 -20.43 -20.64
C SER A 30 6.89 -18.98 -21.13
N GLN A 31 5.82 -18.43 -21.70
CA GLN A 31 5.81 -17.10 -22.32
C GLN A 31 6.17 -16.00 -21.33
N GLY A 32 7.20 -15.19 -21.64
CA GLY A 32 7.67 -14.07 -20.82
C GLY A 32 8.32 -14.48 -19.49
N LYS A 33 8.59 -15.77 -19.28
CA LYS A 33 9.16 -16.29 -18.03
C LYS A 33 10.68 -16.09 -17.95
N PRO A 34 11.25 -16.00 -16.72
CA PRO A 34 12.69 -15.97 -16.55
C PRO A 34 13.38 -17.17 -17.21
N VAL A 35 14.43 -16.89 -17.97
CA VAL A 35 15.18 -17.89 -18.73
C VAL A 35 16.67 -17.70 -18.55
N THR A 36 17.41 -18.80 -18.53
CA THR A 36 18.87 -18.84 -18.42
C THR A 36 19.40 -19.85 -19.42
N ALA A 37 20.61 -19.66 -19.93
CA ALA A 37 21.26 -20.59 -20.83
C ALA A 37 22.73 -20.81 -20.43
N SER A 38 23.34 -21.88 -20.93
CA SER A 38 24.78 -22.14 -20.73
C SER A 38 25.67 -21.13 -21.45
N SER A 39 25.20 -20.58 -22.57
CA SER A 39 25.89 -19.54 -23.32
C SER A 39 24.93 -18.84 -24.28
N GLU A 40 25.40 -17.73 -24.82
CA GLU A 40 24.77 -16.96 -25.89
C GLU A 40 25.83 -16.71 -26.97
N GLU A 41 25.47 -16.83 -28.25
CA GLU A 41 26.37 -16.60 -29.38
C GLU A 41 26.88 -15.15 -29.40
N ASN A 42 25.98 -14.20 -29.15
CA ASN A 42 26.23 -12.76 -29.02
C ASN A 42 25.02 -12.05 -28.40
N TYR A 43 25.14 -10.74 -28.17
CA TYR A 43 24.11 -9.89 -27.55
C TYR A 43 22.78 -9.82 -28.32
N GLY A 44 22.79 -10.10 -29.63
CA GLY A 44 21.59 -10.07 -30.48
C GLY A 44 20.75 -11.35 -30.45
N THR A 45 21.20 -12.40 -29.76
CA THR A 45 20.50 -13.69 -29.67
C THR A 45 20.40 -14.19 -28.22
N PRO A 46 19.82 -13.38 -27.30
CA PRO A 46 19.78 -13.69 -25.89
C PRO A 46 18.84 -14.87 -25.58
N ALA A 47 19.00 -15.52 -24.44
CA ALA A 47 18.12 -16.60 -24.02
C ALA A 47 16.64 -16.18 -23.93
N THR A 48 16.39 -14.91 -23.55
CA THR A 48 15.04 -14.32 -23.46
C THR A 48 14.28 -14.32 -24.78
N ALA A 49 14.99 -14.31 -25.91
CA ALA A 49 14.37 -14.31 -27.23
C ALA A 49 13.68 -15.64 -27.59
N ALA A 50 13.96 -16.74 -26.89
CA ALA A 50 13.27 -18.01 -27.12
C ALA A 50 11.93 -18.12 -26.36
N VAL A 51 11.54 -17.13 -25.57
CA VAL A 51 10.30 -17.15 -24.78
C VAL A 51 9.56 -15.80 -24.85
N ASP A 52 9.83 -14.99 -25.87
CA ASP A 52 9.28 -13.64 -26.02
C ASP A 52 8.02 -13.59 -26.91
N GLY A 53 7.72 -14.68 -27.62
CA GLY A 53 6.48 -14.86 -28.40
C GLY A 53 6.60 -14.29 -29.80
N ASN A 54 7.82 -13.92 -30.22
CA ASN A 54 8.11 -13.32 -31.49
C ASN A 54 8.94 -14.28 -32.34
N ALA A 55 8.30 -14.87 -33.36
CA ALA A 55 8.94 -15.82 -34.27
C ALA A 55 10.05 -15.22 -35.17
N ASN A 56 10.45 -13.95 -34.98
CA ASN A 56 11.55 -13.30 -35.70
C ASN A 56 12.79 -13.05 -34.81
N THR A 57 12.72 -13.36 -33.52
CA THR A 57 13.84 -13.26 -32.56
C THR A 57 14.22 -14.66 -32.09
N ARG A 58 15.51 -14.91 -31.82
CA ARG A 58 15.99 -16.26 -31.45
C ARG A 58 17.04 -16.22 -30.36
N TRP A 59 17.05 -17.27 -29.53
CA TRP A 59 18.24 -17.63 -28.77
C TRP A 59 19.22 -18.40 -29.68
N SER A 60 20.51 -18.20 -29.48
CA SER A 60 21.59 -18.96 -30.14
C SER A 60 22.68 -19.24 -29.13
N SER A 61 23.13 -20.49 -29.01
CA SER A 61 24.24 -20.86 -28.13
C SER A 61 25.60 -20.67 -28.81
N ALA A 62 26.68 -20.77 -28.04
CA ALA A 62 28.02 -21.02 -28.59
C ALA A 62 28.04 -22.33 -29.41
N ALA A 63 28.92 -22.39 -30.42
CA ALA A 63 29.09 -23.53 -31.33
C ALA A 63 29.91 -24.69 -30.70
N SER A 64 29.44 -25.21 -29.57
CA SER A 64 30.01 -26.36 -28.87
C SER A 64 28.93 -27.26 -28.27
N ASP A 65 29.28 -28.50 -27.93
CA ASP A 65 28.40 -29.48 -27.30
C ASP A 65 28.96 -29.88 -25.93
N PRO A 66 28.15 -30.01 -24.86
CA PRO A 66 26.70 -29.74 -24.80
C PRO A 66 26.38 -28.26 -24.53
N GLN A 67 25.15 -27.85 -24.82
CA GLN A 67 24.58 -26.55 -24.45
C GLN A 67 23.16 -26.72 -23.92
N TRP A 68 22.65 -25.76 -23.15
CA TRP A 68 21.30 -25.81 -22.62
C TRP A 68 20.65 -24.44 -22.49
N ILE A 69 19.32 -24.44 -22.55
CA ILE A 69 18.45 -23.31 -22.19
C ILE A 69 17.38 -23.81 -21.22
N ARG A 70 17.09 -23.03 -20.17
CA ARG A 70 16.19 -23.38 -19.07
C ARG A 70 15.24 -22.23 -18.77
N VAL A 71 13.95 -22.51 -18.76
CA VAL A 71 12.89 -21.61 -18.30
C VAL A 71 12.47 -21.94 -16.86
N ASP A 72 12.23 -20.91 -16.04
CA ASP A 72 11.58 -21.01 -14.72
C ASP A 72 10.10 -20.62 -14.84
N LEU A 73 9.20 -21.59 -14.71
CA LEU A 73 7.75 -21.39 -14.79
C LEU A 73 7.21 -20.59 -13.59
N GLY A 74 7.99 -20.44 -12.53
CA GLY A 74 7.67 -19.75 -11.28
C GLY A 74 7.14 -20.68 -10.19
N ALA A 75 6.49 -21.77 -10.56
CA ALA A 75 5.99 -22.81 -9.65
C ALA A 75 6.01 -24.19 -10.29
N THR A 76 6.09 -25.24 -9.46
CA THR A 76 5.92 -26.62 -9.94
C THR A 76 4.53 -26.76 -10.57
N THR A 77 4.50 -27.17 -11.83
CA THR A 77 3.28 -27.29 -12.62
C THR A 77 3.28 -28.61 -13.36
N ARG A 78 2.09 -29.22 -13.49
CA ARG A 78 1.90 -30.41 -14.32
C ARG A 78 1.98 -30.01 -15.79
N LEU A 79 2.94 -30.62 -16.49
CA LEU A 79 3.21 -30.36 -17.89
C LEU A 79 2.54 -31.41 -18.77
N SER A 80 2.19 -30.99 -19.99
CA SER A 80 1.55 -31.83 -20.99
C SER A 80 2.32 -31.84 -22.32
N GLN A 81 3.01 -30.74 -22.66
CA GLN A 81 3.66 -30.63 -23.95
C GLN A 81 4.82 -29.63 -23.93
N VAL A 82 5.83 -29.89 -24.75
CA VAL A 82 6.86 -28.92 -25.13
C VAL A 82 6.84 -28.78 -26.65
N VAL A 83 6.85 -27.54 -27.13
CA VAL A 83 7.05 -27.22 -28.54
C VAL A 83 8.36 -26.46 -28.67
N LEU A 84 9.27 -27.01 -29.50
CA LEU A 84 10.53 -26.36 -29.85
C LEU A 84 10.43 -25.90 -31.30
N ASP A 85 10.60 -24.61 -31.53
CA ASP A 85 10.71 -24.06 -32.88
C ASP A 85 12.17 -23.75 -33.18
N TRP A 86 12.85 -24.68 -33.88
CA TRP A 86 14.26 -24.57 -34.19
C TRP A 86 14.51 -23.59 -35.34
N GLU A 87 15.64 -22.89 -35.27
CA GLU A 87 16.24 -22.27 -36.46
C GLU A 87 16.88 -23.36 -37.35
N THR A 88 17.42 -22.99 -38.52
CA THR A 88 18.32 -23.84 -39.32
C THR A 88 19.42 -24.51 -38.46
N ALA A 89 19.90 -23.82 -37.42
CA ALA A 89 20.80 -24.36 -36.41
C ALA A 89 20.04 -25.08 -35.28
N TYR A 90 19.86 -26.39 -35.43
CA TYR A 90 19.03 -27.22 -34.54
C TYR A 90 19.84 -28.27 -33.74
N GLY A 91 19.19 -28.87 -32.74
CA GLY A 91 19.73 -30.03 -32.01
C GLY A 91 19.43 -31.36 -32.70
N LYS A 92 20.47 -32.06 -33.19
CA LYS A 92 20.33 -33.45 -33.66
C LYS A 92 20.20 -34.42 -32.50
N GLY A 93 20.95 -34.19 -31.43
CA GLY A 93 20.78 -34.84 -30.14
C GLY A 93 20.38 -33.84 -29.08
N TYR A 94 19.29 -34.10 -28.37
CA TYR A 94 18.86 -33.28 -27.23
C TYR A 94 17.96 -34.05 -26.27
N ARG A 95 17.81 -33.49 -25.06
CA ARG A 95 16.86 -33.93 -24.04
C ARG A 95 15.94 -32.79 -23.60
N ILE A 96 14.70 -33.11 -23.26
CA ILE A 96 13.86 -32.27 -22.41
C ILE A 96 14.01 -32.80 -20.99
N GLU A 97 14.42 -31.92 -20.09
CA GLU A 97 14.63 -32.25 -18.69
C GLU A 97 13.74 -31.40 -17.78
N LEU A 98 13.21 -32.04 -16.75
CA LEU A 98 12.30 -31.46 -15.78
C LEU A 98 12.98 -31.38 -14.42
N SER A 99 12.73 -30.30 -13.68
CA SER A 99 13.20 -30.14 -12.31
C SER A 99 12.24 -29.31 -11.47
N THR A 100 12.05 -29.70 -10.22
CA THR A 100 11.28 -28.92 -9.23
C THR A 100 12.17 -27.97 -8.42
N ASN A 101 13.48 -28.22 -8.36
CA ASN A 101 14.44 -27.49 -7.52
C ASN A 101 15.56 -26.77 -8.30
N GLY A 102 15.66 -27.00 -9.61
CA GLY A 102 16.65 -26.39 -10.49
C GLY A 102 18.03 -27.06 -10.49
N SER A 103 18.25 -28.08 -9.66
CA SER A 103 19.52 -28.78 -9.49
C SER A 103 19.47 -30.27 -9.80
N THR A 104 18.39 -30.96 -9.43
CA THR A 104 18.13 -32.36 -9.75
C THR A 104 17.23 -32.44 -10.97
N TRP A 105 17.62 -33.20 -11.99
CA TRP A 105 16.94 -33.25 -13.28
C TRP A 105 16.50 -34.67 -13.62
N SER A 106 15.28 -34.81 -14.14
CA SER A 106 14.78 -36.03 -14.76
C SER A 106 14.55 -35.79 -16.26
N THR A 107 14.86 -36.78 -17.09
CA THR A 107 14.62 -36.68 -18.53
C THR A 107 13.17 -37.05 -18.85
N ALA A 108 12.44 -36.11 -19.46
CA ALA A 108 11.07 -36.34 -19.95
C ALA A 108 11.03 -36.76 -21.42
N TYR A 109 12.00 -36.32 -22.21
CA TYR A 109 12.15 -36.73 -23.61
C TYR A 109 13.63 -36.73 -24.00
N GLN A 110 14.01 -37.58 -24.95
CA GLN A 110 15.34 -37.58 -25.55
C GLN A 110 15.32 -38.06 -26.99
N THR A 111 16.20 -37.50 -27.82
CA THR A 111 16.45 -37.95 -29.19
C THR A 111 17.93 -37.82 -29.55
N THR A 112 18.37 -38.60 -30.52
CA THR A 112 19.71 -38.51 -31.16
C THR A 112 19.62 -38.33 -32.68
N THR A 113 18.41 -38.20 -33.21
CA THR A 113 18.12 -38.17 -34.65
C THR A 113 17.21 -37.01 -35.04
N GLY A 114 17.24 -35.90 -34.30
CA GLY A 114 16.50 -34.68 -34.65
C GLY A 114 16.83 -34.19 -36.06
N ASP A 115 15.84 -33.57 -36.71
CA ASP A 115 15.87 -33.08 -38.08
C ASP A 115 15.60 -31.56 -38.20
N GLY A 116 15.35 -30.88 -37.07
CA GLY A 116 15.12 -29.44 -37.00
C GLY A 116 13.66 -29.06 -37.24
N GLY A 117 13.40 -27.79 -37.59
CA GLY A 117 12.02 -27.30 -37.76
C GLY A 117 11.26 -27.23 -36.42
N THR A 118 9.96 -27.51 -36.43
CA THR A 118 9.13 -27.47 -35.22
C THR A 118 8.91 -28.87 -34.65
N ASP A 119 9.44 -29.13 -33.47
CA ASP A 119 9.18 -30.35 -32.69
C ASP A 119 8.01 -30.12 -31.73
N THR A 120 6.98 -30.95 -31.80
CA THR A 120 5.89 -30.99 -30.80
C THR A 120 5.99 -32.28 -30.01
N LEU A 121 6.32 -32.16 -28.72
CA LEU A 121 6.70 -33.26 -27.86
C LEU A 121 5.68 -33.38 -26.73
N ASP A 122 4.91 -34.46 -26.72
CA ASP A 122 4.07 -34.79 -25.58
C ASP A 122 4.97 -35.24 -24.42
N ILE A 123 4.83 -34.58 -23.28
CA ILE A 123 5.59 -34.88 -22.07
C ILE A 123 4.63 -35.02 -20.91
N SER A 124 5.03 -35.82 -19.92
CA SER A 124 4.31 -35.93 -18.67
C SER A 124 5.26 -35.75 -17.50
N GLY A 125 4.89 -34.94 -16.54
CA GLY A 125 5.65 -34.72 -15.32
C GLY A 125 5.35 -33.38 -14.70
N GLU A 126 5.85 -33.18 -13.49
CA GLU A 126 5.77 -31.90 -12.78
C GLU A 126 7.14 -31.23 -12.79
N ALA A 127 7.16 -29.94 -13.10
CA ALA A 127 8.40 -29.16 -13.08
C ALA A 127 8.12 -27.70 -12.75
N ARG A 128 9.06 -27.08 -12.05
CA ARG A 128 9.19 -25.61 -12.02
C ARG A 128 10.15 -25.14 -13.11
N TYR A 129 11.21 -25.91 -13.34
CA TYR A 129 12.21 -25.63 -14.34
C TYR A 129 12.15 -26.67 -15.45
N VAL A 130 12.11 -26.19 -16.69
CA VAL A 130 12.17 -27.05 -17.89
C VAL A 130 13.39 -26.65 -18.68
N ARG A 131 14.22 -27.62 -19.05
CA ARG A 131 15.48 -27.40 -19.76
C ARG A 131 15.56 -28.21 -21.04
N VAL A 132 15.92 -27.55 -22.13
CA VAL A 132 16.42 -28.22 -23.34
C VAL A 132 17.93 -28.42 -23.15
N TYR A 133 18.39 -29.66 -23.16
CA TYR A 133 19.79 -30.03 -23.01
C TYR A 133 20.30 -30.63 -24.32
N GLY A 134 20.95 -29.81 -25.14
CA GLY A 134 21.51 -30.19 -26.43
C GLY A 134 22.80 -30.99 -26.26
N THR A 135 22.83 -32.20 -26.81
CA THR A 135 23.94 -33.15 -26.72
C THR A 135 24.72 -33.29 -28.03
N ALA A 136 24.11 -32.97 -29.16
CA ALA A 136 24.78 -32.92 -30.46
C ALA A 136 24.09 -31.95 -31.41
N ARG A 137 24.85 -31.01 -32.00
CA ARG A 137 24.36 -30.08 -33.03
C ARG A 137 24.07 -30.78 -34.36
N GLY A 138 23.04 -30.31 -35.06
CA GLY A 138 22.70 -30.77 -36.42
C GLY A 138 23.52 -30.12 -37.53
N THR A 139 24.17 -28.99 -37.24
CA THR A 139 24.98 -28.21 -38.18
C THR A 139 26.33 -27.84 -37.55
N GLY A 140 27.14 -27.03 -38.25
CA GLY A 140 28.38 -26.45 -37.70
C GLY A 140 28.15 -25.32 -36.68
N TYR A 141 26.93 -24.79 -36.58
CA TYR A 141 26.55 -23.69 -35.69
C TYR A 141 26.13 -24.18 -34.29
N GLY A 142 25.78 -23.28 -33.39
CA GLY A 142 25.21 -23.58 -32.06
C GLY A 142 23.81 -24.19 -32.11
N PHE A 143 23.17 -24.37 -30.95
CA PHE A 143 21.74 -24.65 -30.86
C PHE A 143 20.98 -23.34 -30.91
N SER A 144 19.90 -23.26 -31.70
CA SER A 144 19.11 -22.04 -31.82
C SER A 144 17.62 -22.30 -31.91
N LEU A 145 16.85 -21.54 -31.13
CA LEU A 145 15.40 -21.63 -31.03
C LEU A 145 14.80 -20.26 -31.30
N TRP A 146 13.85 -20.22 -32.24
CA TRP A 146 12.90 -19.12 -32.36
C TRP A 146 12.00 -19.09 -31.12
N GLU A 147 11.47 -20.26 -30.72
CA GLU A 147 10.56 -20.35 -29.58
C GLU A 147 10.74 -21.65 -28.79
N PHE A 148 10.61 -21.54 -27.47
CA PHE A 148 10.60 -22.62 -26.49
C PHE A 148 9.30 -22.55 -25.67
N LYS A 149 8.31 -23.30 -26.11
CA LYS A 149 6.95 -23.27 -25.57
C LYS A 149 6.71 -24.48 -24.67
N VAL A 150 6.34 -24.23 -23.42
CA VAL A 150 5.98 -25.27 -22.44
C VAL A 150 4.50 -25.13 -22.13
N TYR A 151 3.73 -26.21 -22.27
CA TYR A 151 2.30 -26.23 -21.99
C TYR A 151 1.96 -27.14 -20.81
N GLY A 152 0.92 -26.78 -20.07
CA GLY A 152 0.43 -27.54 -18.92
C GLY A 152 -0.94 -27.08 -18.43
N GLU A 153 -1.35 -27.57 -17.28
CA GLU A 153 -2.60 -27.17 -16.63
C GLU A 153 -2.47 -25.75 -16.06
N SER A 154 -3.48 -24.89 -16.30
CA SER A 154 -3.56 -23.58 -15.63
C SER A 154 -3.86 -23.79 -14.15
N GLY A 155 -2.84 -23.61 -13.33
CA GLY A 155 -2.89 -23.92 -11.91
C GLY A 155 -1.80 -24.95 -11.65
N GLY A 156 -0.60 -24.47 -11.34
CA GLY A 156 0.46 -25.33 -10.85
C GLY A 156 -0.12 -26.24 -9.76
N THR A 157 0.27 -27.51 -9.77
CA THR A 157 0.24 -28.34 -8.58
C THR A 157 1.23 -27.71 -7.62
N GLY A 158 0.78 -26.63 -6.98
CA GLY A 158 1.56 -25.86 -6.05
C GLY A 158 2.15 -26.79 -5.01
N GLY A 159 3.11 -26.24 -4.26
CA GLY A 159 3.17 -26.65 -2.86
C GLY A 159 1.76 -26.71 -2.27
N PRO A 160 1.54 -27.56 -1.25
CA PRO A 160 0.21 -27.84 -0.70
C PRO A 160 -0.69 -26.60 -0.69
N GLN A 161 -1.88 -26.71 -1.30
CA GLN A 161 -2.85 -25.60 -1.42
C GLN A 161 -2.91 -24.82 -0.11
N LEU A 162 -2.56 -23.53 -0.15
CA LEU A 162 -2.56 -22.75 1.07
C LEU A 162 -4.01 -22.59 1.56
N PRO A 163 -4.32 -22.98 2.81
CA PRO A 163 -5.64 -22.78 3.36
C PRO A 163 -5.89 -21.28 3.55
N GLY A 164 -7.11 -20.84 3.26
CA GLY A 164 -7.57 -19.53 3.72
C GLY A 164 -8.14 -19.63 5.13
N GLY A 165 -8.05 -18.52 5.86
CA GLY A 165 -8.46 -18.40 7.25
C GLY A 165 -7.52 -19.07 8.25
N GLY A 166 -8.04 -19.34 9.44
CA GLY A 166 -7.28 -19.88 10.58
C GLY A 166 -7.16 -18.88 11.72
N ASP A 167 -6.43 -19.29 12.75
CA ASP A 167 -6.09 -18.46 13.90
C ASP A 167 -5.32 -17.19 13.46
N LEU A 168 -5.53 -16.06 14.16
CA LEU A 168 -4.95 -14.76 13.81
C LEU A 168 -3.55 -14.51 14.41
N GLY A 169 -2.96 -15.50 15.09
CA GLY A 169 -1.63 -15.42 15.66
C GLY A 169 -1.60 -14.80 17.06
N PRO A 170 -0.47 -14.94 17.77
CA PRO A 170 -0.36 -14.60 19.19
C PRO A 170 -0.41 -13.09 19.48
N ASN A 171 -0.19 -12.26 18.47
CA ASN A 171 -0.15 -10.80 18.61
C ASN A 171 -1.51 -10.14 18.42
N VAL A 172 -2.55 -10.95 18.18
CA VAL A 172 -3.95 -10.51 18.11
C VAL A 172 -4.66 -10.92 19.39
N HIS A 173 -4.96 -9.94 20.21
CA HIS A 173 -5.63 -10.09 21.50
C HIS A 173 -7.13 -9.88 21.31
N VAL A 174 -7.92 -10.96 21.41
CA VAL A 174 -9.36 -10.92 21.19
C VAL A 174 -10.10 -10.98 22.52
N PHE A 175 -10.94 -9.99 22.81
CA PHE A 175 -11.72 -9.91 24.04
C PHE A 175 -13.21 -9.96 23.75
N ASP A 176 -13.96 -10.64 24.60
CA ASP A 176 -15.41 -10.48 24.73
C ASP A 176 -15.77 -9.84 26.09
N PRO A 177 -17.01 -9.36 26.31
CA PRO A 177 -17.38 -8.68 27.54
C PRO A 177 -17.19 -9.52 28.82
N SER A 178 -17.05 -10.85 28.70
CA SER A 178 -16.84 -11.76 29.82
C SER A 178 -15.37 -12.11 30.05
N THR A 179 -14.47 -11.68 29.16
CA THR A 179 -13.04 -11.97 29.28
C THR A 179 -12.48 -11.30 30.54
N PRO A 180 -11.87 -12.07 31.47
CA PRO A 180 -11.32 -11.49 32.69
C PRO A 180 -10.04 -10.70 32.40
N ASN A 181 -9.72 -9.74 33.26
CA ASN A 181 -8.44 -9.02 33.28
C ASN A 181 -8.07 -8.29 31.98
N ILE A 182 -9.06 -7.80 31.22
CA ILE A 182 -8.83 -7.03 29.97
C ILE A 182 -7.91 -5.83 30.24
N GLN A 183 -8.19 -5.04 31.27
CA GLN A 183 -7.38 -3.87 31.61
C GLN A 183 -5.91 -4.24 31.85
N ALA A 184 -5.64 -5.30 32.61
CA ALA A 184 -4.27 -5.72 32.89
C ALA A 184 -3.51 -6.11 31.61
N LYS A 185 -4.20 -6.66 30.59
CA LYS A 185 -3.56 -6.97 29.30
C LYS A 185 -3.32 -5.72 28.46
N LEU A 186 -4.21 -4.74 28.54
CA LEU A 186 -4.02 -3.44 27.91
C LEU A 186 -2.79 -2.73 28.52
N ASP A 187 -2.72 -2.71 29.85
CA ASP A 187 -1.59 -2.13 30.61
C ASP A 187 -0.27 -2.82 30.26
N GLU A 188 -0.24 -4.16 30.25
CA GLU A 188 0.97 -4.94 29.91
C GLU A 188 1.55 -4.53 28.54
N VAL A 189 0.70 -4.47 27.51
CA VAL A 189 1.15 -4.09 26.16
C VAL A 189 1.51 -2.61 26.08
N PHE A 190 0.79 -1.75 26.81
CA PHE A 190 1.12 -0.33 26.87
C PHE A 190 2.50 -0.10 27.49
N ASP A 191 2.80 -0.73 28.64
CA ASP A 191 4.10 -0.66 29.30
C ASP A 191 5.24 -1.12 28.38
N GLU A 192 4.99 -2.14 27.55
CA GLU A 192 5.95 -2.60 26.53
C GLU A 192 6.12 -1.59 25.38
N GLN A 193 5.04 -0.92 24.97
CA GLN A 193 4.98 -0.19 23.71
C GLN A 193 5.00 1.33 23.85
N GLU A 194 4.83 1.92 25.04
CA GLU A 194 4.71 3.36 25.24
C GLU A 194 5.91 4.12 24.66
N ALA A 195 7.13 3.66 24.99
CA ALA A 195 8.39 4.25 24.54
C ALA A 195 9.10 3.41 23.45
N SER A 196 8.43 2.41 22.89
CA SER A 196 8.99 1.45 21.92
C SER A 196 8.97 1.99 20.49
N HIS A 197 9.47 3.21 20.30
CA HIS A 197 9.34 3.96 19.05
C HIS A 197 9.84 3.14 17.84
N PHE A 198 11.04 2.57 17.89
CA PHE A 198 11.60 1.72 16.82
C PHE A 198 11.64 0.24 17.17
N GLY A 199 10.83 -0.20 18.14
CA GLY A 199 10.80 -1.59 18.59
C GLY A 199 10.09 -2.54 17.61
N ASN A 200 10.26 -3.84 17.88
CA ASN A 200 9.72 -4.90 17.04
C ASN A 200 8.29 -5.34 17.44
N GLY A 201 7.80 -4.92 18.61
CA GLY A 201 6.46 -5.25 19.08
C GLY A 201 5.39 -4.73 18.12
N ARG A 202 4.39 -5.55 17.81
CA ARG A 202 3.23 -5.25 16.96
C ARG A 202 2.02 -5.89 17.61
N HIS A 203 0.96 -5.12 17.89
CA HIS A 203 -0.19 -5.63 18.62
C HIS A 203 -1.52 -5.17 18.02
N GLN A 204 -2.49 -6.08 18.01
CA GLN A 204 -3.88 -5.77 17.68
C GLN A 204 -4.78 -6.17 18.84
N PHE A 205 -5.54 -5.22 19.36
CA PHE A 205 -6.68 -5.47 20.24
C PHE A 205 -7.96 -5.53 19.42
N LEU A 206 -8.74 -6.60 19.59
CA LEU A 206 -10.04 -6.81 18.96
C LEU A 206 -11.11 -7.03 20.03
N PHE A 207 -12.15 -6.21 20.02
CA PHE A 207 -13.25 -6.28 20.97
C PHE A 207 -14.50 -6.81 20.28
N LYS A 208 -14.99 -7.98 20.67
CA LYS A 208 -16.26 -8.53 20.17
C LYS A 208 -17.43 -7.57 20.44
N PRO A 209 -18.54 -7.67 19.68
CA PRO A 209 -19.73 -6.90 19.98
C PRO A 209 -20.19 -7.06 21.43
N GLY A 210 -20.55 -5.95 22.08
CA GLY A 210 -20.93 -5.89 23.48
C GLY A 210 -20.45 -4.61 24.17
N THR A 211 -20.67 -4.56 25.48
CA THR A 211 -20.31 -3.41 26.31
C THR A 211 -19.23 -3.79 27.32
N TYR A 212 -18.17 -3.00 27.33
CA TYR A 212 -17.02 -3.12 28.24
C TYR A 212 -17.05 -1.94 29.21
N ASN A 213 -16.72 -2.16 30.48
CA ASN A 213 -16.81 -1.13 31.51
C ASN A 213 -15.47 -0.97 32.23
N ASN A 214 -15.21 0.25 32.69
CA ASN A 214 -14.05 0.59 33.52
C ASN A 214 -12.71 0.28 32.82
N LEU A 215 -12.64 0.57 31.51
CA LEU A 215 -11.41 0.42 30.75
C LEU A 215 -10.80 1.79 30.43
N ASN A 216 -9.49 1.92 30.58
CA ASN A 216 -8.69 2.98 29.96
C ASN A 216 -7.63 2.29 29.11
N ALA A 217 -7.90 2.18 27.80
CA ALA A 217 -6.97 1.57 26.87
C ALA A 217 -5.94 2.61 26.42
N GLU A 218 -4.81 2.70 27.12
CA GLU A 218 -3.68 3.51 26.66
C GLU A 218 -2.97 2.81 25.50
N ILE A 219 -2.77 3.52 24.39
CA ILE A 219 -2.29 2.95 23.13
C ILE A 219 -0.87 3.44 22.83
N GLY A 220 0.11 2.57 23.00
CA GLY A 220 1.52 2.82 22.69
C GLY A 220 1.84 2.70 21.20
N PHE A 221 3.14 2.67 20.86
CA PHE A 221 3.59 2.45 19.49
C PHE A 221 3.12 1.10 18.93
N TYR A 222 2.92 1.05 17.62
CA TYR A 222 2.53 -0.14 16.85
C TYR A 222 1.38 -0.97 17.43
N THR A 223 0.44 -0.28 18.07
CA THR A 223 -0.73 -0.88 18.67
C THR A 223 -1.97 -0.37 17.95
N SER A 224 -2.81 -1.29 17.52
CA SER A 224 -4.12 -1.00 16.93
C SER A 224 -5.22 -1.53 17.84
N ILE A 225 -6.29 -0.77 18.01
CA ILE A 225 -7.47 -1.19 18.79
C ILE A 225 -8.72 -1.05 17.93
N SER A 226 -9.54 -2.11 17.88
CA SER A 226 -10.78 -2.05 17.12
C SER A 226 -11.91 -2.91 17.66
N GLY A 227 -13.15 -2.50 17.34
CA GLY A 227 -14.35 -3.29 17.57
C GLY A 227 -14.64 -4.23 16.40
N LEU A 228 -15.17 -5.41 16.71
CA LEU A 228 -15.56 -6.44 15.75
C LEU A 228 -17.06 -6.38 15.39
N GLY A 229 -17.72 -5.27 15.69
CA GLY A 229 -19.07 -4.98 15.21
C GLY A 229 -19.12 -4.62 13.73
N LEU A 230 -20.32 -4.56 13.14
CA LEU A 230 -20.46 -3.95 11.81
C LEU A 230 -20.57 -2.41 11.93
N LYS A 231 -21.04 -1.93 13.08
CA LYS A 231 -21.14 -0.51 13.44
C LYS A 231 -20.30 -0.22 14.70
N PRO A 232 -19.89 1.04 14.90
CA PRO A 232 -19.15 1.42 16.11
C PRO A 232 -19.93 1.09 17.39
N ASP A 233 -21.24 1.37 17.41
CA ASP A 233 -22.10 1.16 18.57
C ASP A 233 -22.33 -0.30 18.95
N ASP A 234 -22.02 -1.26 18.06
CA ASP A 234 -22.09 -2.68 18.39
C ASP A 234 -21.03 -3.07 19.43
N THR A 235 -19.94 -2.29 19.54
CA THR A 235 -18.87 -2.48 20.52
C THR A 235 -18.64 -1.17 21.28
N THR A 236 -19.18 -1.09 22.51
CA THR A 236 -19.08 0.11 23.35
C THR A 236 -18.11 -0.09 24.51
N ILE A 237 -17.16 0.85 24.68
CA ILE A 237 -16.32 0.96 25.87
C ILE A 237 -16.85 2.13 26.74
N ASN A 238 -17.36 1.81 27.93
CA ASN A 238 -17.59 2.79 29.00
C ASN A 238 -16.27 3.04 29.71
N GLY A 239 -15.54 4.03 29.23
CA GLY A 239 -14.11 4.14 29.38
C GLY A 239 -13.49 4.93 28.23
N ASP A 240 -12.17 4.88 28.15
CA ASP A 240 -11.37 5.71 27.27
C ASP A 240 -10.45 4.85 26.38
N VAL A 241 -10.14 5.38 25.20
CA VAL A 241 -9.11 4.86 24.29
C VAL A 241 -8.12 5.99 24.09
N THR A 242 -7.00 5.92 24.80
CA THR A 242 -6.19 7.08 25.13
C THR A 242 -4.85 7.04 24.44
N VAL A 243 -4.43 8.19 23.91
CA VAL A 243 -3.02 8.49 23.67
C VAL A 243 -2.69 9.78 24.38
N ASP A 244 -1.61 9.79 25.16
CA ASP A 244 -0.99 10.97 25.74
C ASP A 244 0.52 10.93 25.48
N ALA A 245 1.27 11.91 25.98
CA ALA A 245 2.70 12.07 25.71
C ALA A 245 3.58 11.96 26.96
N GLY A 246 3.19 11.13 27.94
CA GLY A 246 3.93 10.91 29.18
C GLY A 246 5.39 10.56 28.95
N TRP A 247 5.65 9.51 28.15
CA TRP A 247 7.00 9.04 27.79
C TRP A 247 7.94 10.12 27.23
N PHE A 248 7.40 11.16 26.61
CA PHE A 248 8.18 12.25 26.01
C PHE A 248 7.85 13.62 26.62
N ASN A 249 7.61 13.65 27.94
CA ASN A 249 7.46 14.87 28.73
C ASN A 249 6.38 15.84 28.21
N GLY A 250 5.25 15.30 27.73
CA GLY A 250 4.14 16.07 27.19
C GLY A 250 4.32 16.50 25.73
N ASN A 251 5.43 16.12 25.07
CA ASN A 251 5.61 16.36 23.64
C ASN A 251 5.05 15.19 22.81
N ALA A 252 3.96 15.44 22.08
CA ALA A 252 3.29 14.43 21.26
C ALA A 252 3.87 14.33 19.83
N THR A 253 4.92 15.09 19.46
CA THR A 253 5.47 15.11 18.08
C THR A 253 6.04 13.77 17.61
N GLN A 254 6.13 12.76 18.47
CA GLN A 254 6.58 11.41 18.12
C GLN A 254 5.52 10.34 18.41
N ASN A 255 4.27 10.70 18.71
CA ASN A 255 3.20 9.74 18.95
C ASN A 255 2.65 9.17 17.63
N PHE A 256 3.44 8.31 16.97
CA PHE A 256 3.15 7.72 15.66
C PHE A 256 2.61 6.28 15.75
N TRP A 257 2.32 5.72 14.57
CA TRP A 257 2.15 4.29 14.29
C TRP A 257 1.15 3.59 15.21
N ARG A 258 -0.08 4.08 15.25
CA ARG A 258 -1.17 3.47 16.04
C ARG A 258 -2.51 3.68 15.37
N SER A 259 -3.55 2.98 15.81
CA SER A 259 -4.89 3.21 15.27
C SER A 259 -6.00 2.87 16.24
N ALA A 260 -7.13 3.56 16.09
CA ALA A 260 -8.40 3.23 16.73
C ALA A 260 -9.49 3.13 15.65
N GLU A 261 -10.25 2.03 15.64
CA GLU A 261 -11.26 1.77 14.61
C GLU A 261 -12.55 1.11 15.12
N ASN A 262 -13.71 1.55 14.63
CA ASN A 262 -14.98 0.83 14.77
C ASN A 262 -15.42 0.56 16.22
N LEU A 263 -15.30 1.58 17.08
CA LEU A 263 -15.69 1.53 18.49
C LEU A 263 -16.58 2.71 18.86
N ALA A 264 -17.55 2.47 19.73
CA ALA A 264 -18.18 3.52 20.51
C ALA A 264 -17.43 3.67 21.85
N ILE A 265 -17.16 4.91 22.25
CA ILE A 265 -16.54 5.23 23.53
C ILE A 265 -17.43 6.19 24.31
N ASN A 266 -17.61 5.92 25.60
CA ASN A 266 -18.27 6.78 26.57
C ASN A 266 -17.22 7.20 27.62
N PRO A 267 -16.46 8.28 27.35
CA PRO A 267 -15.26 8.65 28.11
C PRO A 267 -15.61 8.96 29.56
N VAL A 268 -14.79 8.52 30.51
CA VAL A 268 -15.13 8.66 31.95
C VAL A 268 -15.28 10.11 32.40
N SER A 269 -14.53 11.02 31.78
CA SER A 269 -14.55 12.45 32.06
C SER A 269 -15.52 13.24 31.16
N GLY A 270 -16.21 12.54 30.24
CA GLY A 270 -16.96 13.14 29.14
C GLY A 270 -16.08 13.61 27.96
N THR A 271 -14.75 13.47 28.02
CA THR A 271 -13.83 13.76 26.91
C THR A 271 -12.74 12.70 26.81
N ASN A 272 -12.61 12.06 25.63
CA ASN A 272 -11.52 11.15 25.32
C ASN A 272 -10.27 11.94 24.88
N ARG A 273 -9.05 11.44 25.12
CA ARG A 273 -7.83 12.05 24.60
C ARG A 273 -7.16 11.17 23.53
N TRP A 274 -6.86 11.76 22.37
CA TRP A 274 -6.13 11.15 21.27
C TRP A 274 -4.97 12.06 20.85
N ALA A 275 -3.98 12.23 21.72
CA ALA A 275 -2.86 13.14 21.54
C ALA A 275 -1.76 12.57 20.63
N VAL A 276 -2.05 12.50 19.34
CA VAL A 276 -1.19 11.84 18.35
C VAL A 276 -0.48 12.83 17.43
N SER A 277 0.48 12.32 16.66
CA SER A 277 1.01 12.99 15.46
C SER A 277 0.67 12.21 14.19
N GLN A 278 1.58 12.05 13.22
CA GLN A 278 1.34 11.37 11.96
C GLN A 278 1.14 9.84 12.11
N ALA A 279 0.56 9.20 11.09
CA ALA A 279 0.29 7.75 11.02
C ALA A 279 -0.48 7.19 12.24
N ALA A 280 -1.44 7.97 12.73
CA ALA A 280 -2.27 7.62 13.88
C ALA A 280 -3.76 7.80 13.53
N SER A 281 -4.34 6.79 12.89
CA SER A 281 -5.70 6.90 12.35
C SER A 281 -6.77 6.75 13.44
N PHE A 282 -7.81 7.58 13.35
CA PHE A 282 -9.01 7.50 14.16
C PHE A 282 -10.22 7.36 13.22
N ARG A 283 -10.61 6.12 12.94
CA ARG A 283 -11.59 5.80 11.89
C ARG A 283 -12.85 5.18 12.46
N ARG A 284 -14.01 5.53 11.93
CA ARG A 284 -15.25 4.81 12.24
C ARG A 284 -15.52 4.77 13.76
N MET A 285 -15.31 5.88 14.46
CA MET A 285 -15.48 5.96 15.91
C MET A 285 -16.78 6.67 16.27
N HIS A 286 -17.41 6.29 17.38
CA HIS A 286 -18.50 7.05 17.98
C HIS A 286 -18.10 7.51 19.38
N VAL A 287 -17.66 8.76 19.50
CA VAL A 287 -17.31 9.37 20.79
C VAL A 287 -18.56 10.02 21.38
N LYS A 288 -19.11 9.42 22.43
CA LYS A 288 -20.28 9.90 23.18
C LYS A 288 -19.87 10.99 24.18
N GLY A 289 -19.19 12.01 23.67
CA GLY A 289 -18.53 13.07 24.45
C GLY A 289 -17.63 13.94 23.58
N GLY A 290 -16.74 14.70 24.21
CA GLY A 290 -15.69 15.46 23.53
C GLY A 290 -14.49 14.59 23.12
N LEU A 291 -13.66 15.13 22.23
CA LEU A 291 -12.39 14.51 21.82
C LEU A 291 -11.27 15.55 21.90
N ASN A 292 -10.32 15.37 22.81
CA ASN A 292 -9.14 16.22 22.95
C ASN A 292 -7.97 15.65 22.13
N LEU A 293 -7.40 16.45 21.24
CA LEU A 293 -6.31 16.04 20.36
C LEU A 293 -4.93 16.47 20.86
N ALA A 294 -4.85 17.22 21.96
CA ALA A 294 -3.59 17.67 22.53
C ALA A 294 -3.17 16.83 23.74
N PRO A 295 -1.85 16.68 23.97
CA PRO A 295 -1.36 16.04 25.17
C PRO A 295 -1.71 16.87 26.41
N ASN A 296 -1.64 16.24 27.58
CA ASN A 296 -1.76 16.98 28.83
C ASN A 296 -0.71 18.11 28.87
N GLY A 297 -1.14 19.32 29.22
CA GLY A 297 -0.28 20.51 29.25
C GLY A 297 -0.10 21.24 27.91
N TYR A 298 -0.72 20.78 26.82
CA TYR A 298 -0.69 21.43 25.50
C TYR A 298 0.72 21.57 24.89
N GLY A 299 1.58 20.56 25.09
CA GLY A 299 2.84 20.45 24.39
C GLY A 299 2.67 20.32 22.87
N TRP A 300 3.80 20.29 22.15
CA TRP A 300 3.78 20.19 20.68
C TRP A 300 3.09 18.90 20.22
N ALA A 301 2.30 19.00 19.15
CA ALA A 301 1.62 17.88 18.53
C ALA A 301 1.43 18.18 17.04
N SER A 302 1.63 17.17 16.18
CA SER A 302 1.68 17.31 14.71
C SER A 302 0.79 16.28 14.02
N GLY A 303 -0.43 16.10 14.56
CA GLY A 303 -1.46 15.26 13.97
C GLY A 303 -2.03 15.87 12.70
N GLY A 304 -3.06 15.29 12.11
CA GLY A 304 -3.67 14.01 12.45
C GLY A 304 -4.84 13.75 11.53
N TYR A 305 -5.49 12.60 11.70
CA TYR A 305 -6.47 12.11 10.75
C TYR A 305 -7.70 11.50 11.46
N ILE A 306 -8.88 12.05 11.15
CA ILE A 306 -10.18 11.47 11.54
C ILE A 306 -11.00 11.20 10.28
N ALA A 307 -11.59 10.01 10.19
CA ALA A 307 -12.55 9.69 9.14
C ALA A 307 -13.73 8.89 9.66
N ASP A 308 -14.87 9.00 8.97
CA ASP A 308 -16.06 8.19 9.19
C ASP A 308 -16.54 8.21 10.66
N SER A 309 -16.29 9.28 11.40
CA SER A 309 -16.47 9.29 12.86
C SER A 309 -17.56 10.26 13.30
N LYS A 310 -18.24 9.91 14.40
CA LYS A 310 -19.19 10.78 15.08
C LYS A 310 -18.64 11.15 16.45
N ILE A 311 -18.44 12.44 16.68
CA ILE A 311 -18.07 13.00 17.97
C ILE A 311 -19.24 13.86 18.42
N ASP A 312 -19.97 13.39 19.45
CA ASP A 312 -21.18 14.08 19.91
C ASP A 312 -20.88 15.46 20.51
N GLY A 313 -19.70 15.62 21.12
CA GLY A 313 -19.23 16.87 21.70
C GLY A 313 -18.29 17.66 20.79
N GLN A 314 -17.52 18.56 21.42
CA GLN A 314 -16.51 19.36 20.74
C GLN A 314 -15.22 18.56 20.53
N VAL A 315 -14.62 18.69 19.35
CA VAL A 315 -13.22 18.29 19.12
C VAL A 315 -12.30 19.45 19.53
N GLY A 316 -11.43 19.18 20.50
CA GLY A 316 -10.45 20.10 21.05
C GLY A 316 -9.09 19.99 20.37
N ASN A 317 -8.76 20.92 19.48
CA ASN A 317 -7.48 20.97 18.74
C ASN A 317 -6.31 21.43 19.63
N TYR A 318 -6.52 22.51 20.40
CA TYR A 318 -5.53 23.17 21.25
C TYR A 318 -4.19 23.42 20.53
N SER A 319 -3.12 22.72 20.92
CA SER A 319 -1.76 22.89 20.38
C SER A 319 -1.48 22.12 19.08
N GLN A 320 -2.41 21.30 18.60
CA GLN A 320 -2.26 20.57 17.34
C GLN A 320 -2.01 21.53 16.17
N GLN A 321 -0.86 21.38 15.52
CA GLN A 321 -0.40 22.24 14.44
C GLN A 321 -1.37 22.23 13.26
N GLN A 322 -1.74 21.03 12.80
CA GLN A 322 -2.66 20.82 11.69
C GLN A 322 -3.58 19.64 11.99
N TRP A 323 -4.63 19.47 11.18
CA TRP A 323 -5.49 18.28 11.24
C TRP A 323 -6.31 18.11 9.97
N TYR A 324 -6.57 16.85 9.59
CA TYR A 324 -7.55 16.51 8.57
C TYR A 324 -8.72 15.71 9.15
N THR A 325 -9.94 16.12 8.81
CA THR A 325 -11.15 15.36 9.13
C THR A 325 -12.02 15.21 7.90
N ARG A 326 -12.44 13.99 7.58
CA ARG A 326 -13.39 13.74 6.48
C ARG A 326 -14.60 12.94 6.90
N GLU A 327 -15.72 13.17 6.21
CA GLU A 327 -16.92 12.31 6.24
C GLU A 327 -17.37 11.94 7.66
N SER A 328 -17.41 12.96 8.51
CA SER A 328 -17.62 12.81 9.95
C SER A 328 -18.74 13.74 10.42
N SER A 329 -19.22 13.54 11.64
CA SER A 329 -20.12 14.46 12.32
C SER A 329 -19.49 14.88 13.65
N ILE A 330 -19.36 16.18 13.89
CA ILE A 330 -18.80 16.72 15.12
C ILE A 330 -19.77 17.71 15.77
N GLY A 331 -19.85 17.74 17.09
CA GLY A 331 -20.63 18.76 17.81
C GLY A 331 -20.02 20.17 17.71
N GLY A 332 -18.73 20.25 17.42
CA GLY A 332 -18.02 21.49 17.09
C GLY A 332 -16.50 21.31 17.09
N TRP A 333 -15.78 22.39 16.81
CA TRP A 333 -14.31 22.41 16.75
C TRP A 333 -13.77 23.61 17.54
N SER A 334 -12.73 23.42 18.36
CA SER A 334 -12.33 24.42 19.36
C SER A 334 -11.53 25.62 18.80
N ASN A 335 -10.49 25.37 18.00
CA ASN A 335 -9.53 26.40 17.54
C ASN A 335 -8.72 25.92 16.33
N SER A 336 -7.88 26.78 15.78
CA SER A 336 -6.94 26.48 14.68
C SER A 336 -5.53 26.93 15.09
N VAL A 337 -4.50 26.22 14.60
CA VAL A 337 -3.09 26.62 14.76
C VAL A 337 -2.52 26.99 13.40
N TRP A 338 -2.24 26.03 12.52
CA TRP A 338 -1.70 26.29 11.18
C TRP A 338 -2.63 25.85 10.05
N ASN A 339 -3.17 24.63 10.07
CA ASN A 339 -3.99 24.13 8.97
C ASN A 339 -5.01 23.08 9.45
N GLN A 340 -6.29 23.46 9.65
CA GLN A 340 -7.33 22.48 9.93
C GLN A 340 -8.26 22.38 8.74
N THR A 341 -8.27 21.21 8.09
CA THR A 341 -8.99 20.97 6.86
C THR A 341 -10.11 19.95 7.07
N PHE A 342 -11.27 20.23 6.50
CA PHE A 342 -12.47 19.43 6.60
C PHE A 342 -13.04 19.15 5.21
N SER A 343 -13.46 17.92 4.93
CA SER A 343 -14.26 17.61 3.74
C SER A 343 -15.41 16.68 4.08
N GLY A 344 -16.64 17.02 3.68
CA GLY A 344 -17.78 16.16 4.01
C GLY A 344 -18.10 16.09 5.51
N VAL A 345 -17.71 17.07 6.31
CA VAL A 345 -17.90 17.05 7.77
C VAL A 345 -19.14 17.84 8.18
N GLU A 346 -20.05 17.18 8.89
CA GLU A 346 -21.19 17.80 9.56
C GLU A 346 -20.73 18.46 10.86
N GLY A 347 -21.10 19.73 11.07
CA GLY A 347 -20.66 20.51 12.23
C GLY A 347 -19.26 21.12 12.13
N ALA A 348 -18.55 20.94 10.99
CA ALA A 348 -17.30 21.66 10.74
C ALA A 348 -17.51 23.18 10.67
N PRO A 349 -16.53 23.99 11.12
CA PRO A 349 -16.56 25.43 10.93
C PRO A 349 -16.55 25.78 9.45
N ALA A 350 -17.16 26.91 9.07
CA ALA A 350 -17.05 27.42 7.70
C ALA A 350 -15.59 27.79 7.37
N THR A 351 -15.24 27.75 6.08
CA THR A 351 -13.93 28.19 5.60
C THR A 351 -13.67 29.64 6.02
N SER A 352 -12.54 29.88 6.67
CA SER A 352 -12.14 31.21 7.16
C SER A 352 -10.65 31.50 6.99
N PHE A 353 -9.91 30.63 6.28
CA PHE A 353 -8.50 30.85 5.98
C PHE A 353 -8.30 32.23 5.33
N PRO A 354 -7.34 33.06 5.79
CA PRO A 354 -6.15 32.70 6.58
C PRO A 354 -6.28 32.83 8.11
N GLU A 355 -7.40 33.31 8.65
CA GLU A 355 -7.57 33.43 10.11
C GLU A 355 -9.05 33.44 10.52
N PRO A 356 -9.52 32.46 11.32
CA PRO A 356 -8.83 31.21 11.69
C PRO A 356 -8.49 30.35 10.47
N ARG A 357 -7.42 29.53 10.54
CA ARG A 357 -6.92 28.74 9.40
C ARG A 357 -7.75 27.45 9.17
N TYR A 358 -9.03 27.64 8.85
CA TYR A 358 -9.96 26.58 8.47
C TYR A 358 -10.17 26.54 6.96
N THR A 359 -10.01 25.34 6.40
CA THR A 359 -10.33 25.02 5.01
C THR A 359 -11.44 23.97 5.00
N THR A 360 -12.65 24.34 4.58
CA THR A 360 -13.82 23.46 4.69
C THR A 360 -14.47 23.24 3.32
N LEU A 361 -14.55 21.99 2.92
CA LEU A 361 -15.28 21.52 1.74
C LEU A 361 -16.56 20.85 2.19
N GLN A 362 -17.65 21.12 1.46
CA GLN A 362 -18.97 20.59 1.81
C GLN A 362 -19.03 19.06 1.71
N THR A 363 -18.31 18.49 0.75
CA THR A 363 -18.26 17.06 0.45
C THR A 363 -16.80 16.62 0.26
N THR A 364 -16.53 15.34 0.47
CA THR A 364 -15.34 14.66 -0.06
C THR A 364 -15.71 14.14 -1.45
N PRO A 365 -15.00 14.52 -2.53
CA PRO A 365 -15.46 14.25 -3.90
C PRO A 365 -15.67 12.77 -4.20
N ILE A 366 -14.71 11.94 -3.82
CA ILE A 366 -14.77 10.49 -3.91
C ILE A 366 -14.11 9.94 -2.66
N SER A 367 -14.70 8.91 -2.07
CA SER A 367 -14.11 8.20 -0.94
C SER A 367 -14.55 6.74 -0.95
N ARG A 368 -13.82 5.92 -0.20
CA ARG A 368 -14.23 4.56 0.15
C ARG A 368 -13.71 4.31 1.54
N GLU A 369 -14.56 3.91 2.47
CA GLU A 369 -14.06 3.62 3.82
C GLU A 369 -13.16 2.38 3.82
N LYS A 370 -12.19 2.39 4.74
CA LYS A 370 -11.18 1.34 4.86
C LYS A 370 -11.86 -0.01 5.14
N PRO A 371 -11.45 -1.11 4.49
CA PRO A 371 -11.87 -2.45 4.90
C PRO A 371 -11.47 -2.74 6.35
N PHE A 372 -12.33 -3.44 7.09
CA PHE A 372 -12.07 -3.81 8.48
C PHE A 372 -12.58 -5.20 8.81
N LEU A 373 -11.90 -5.85 9.77
CA LEU A 373 -12.29 -7.15 10.30
C LEU A 373 -13.49 -6.98 11.24
N TYR A 374 -14.48 -7.86 11.12
CA TYR A 374 -15.63 -7.90 12.01
C TYR A 374 -16.14 -9.33 12.21
N LEU A 375 -17.08 -9.51 13.14
CA LEU A 375 -17.78 -10.77 13.39
C LEU A 375 -19.21 -10.72 12.86
N ASP A 376 -19.54 -11.69 12.01
CA ASP A 376 -20.91 -12.04 11.66
C ASP A 376 -21.31 -13.28 12.47
N GLY A 377 -21.99 -13.04 13.60
CA GLY A 377 -22.15 -14.04 14.65
C GLY A 377 -20.78 -14.42 15.25
N ASN A 378 -20.32 -15.65 14.99
CA ASN A 378 -19.00 -16.14 15.41
C ASN A 378 -17.99 -16.25 14.26
N THR A 379 -18.36 -15.81 13.05
CA THR A 379 -17.54 -15.96 11.86
C THR A 379 -16.78 -14.66 11.59
N TYR A 380 -15.46 -14.74 11.52
CA TYR A 380 -14.64 -13.61 11.06
C TYR A 380 -14.89 -13.33 9.58
N LYS A 381 -15.13 -12.07 9.28
CA LYS A 381 -15.26 -11.55 7.92
C LYS A 381 -14.55 -10.21 7.82
N VAL A 382 -14.18 -9.82 6.61
CA VAL A 382 -13.73 -8.46 6.31
C VAL A 382 -14.87 -7.74 5.61
N PHE A 383 -15.38 -6.66 6.21
CA PHE A 383 -16.32 -5.78 5.53
C PHE A 383 -15.54 -4.86 4.60
N VAL A 384 -16.00 -4.75 3.36
CA VAL A 384 -15.45 -3.90 2.31
C VAL A 384 -16.49 -2.84 1.98
N PRO A 385 -16.36 -1.62 2.55
CA PRO A 385 -17.32 -0.55 2.32
C PRO A 385 -17.45 -0.17 0.85
N ALA A 386 -18.65 0.20 0.44
CA ALA A 386 -18.92 0.71 -0.89
C ALA A 386 -18.26 2.10 -1.09
N LYS A 387 -17.84 2.39 -2.32
CA LYS A 387 -17.40 3.72 -2.73
C LYS A 387 -18.55 4.73 -2.54
N ARG A 388 -18.25 5.93 -2.05
CA ARG A 388 -19.15 7.07 -2.00
C ARG A 388 -18.61 8.19 -2.89
N THR A 389 -19.53 8.92 -3.51
CA THR A 389 -19.24 10.14 -4.27
C THR A 389 -19.94 11.30 -3.58
N ASP A 390 -19.30 12.47 -3.54
CA ASP A 390 -19.78 13.64 -2.81
C ASP A 390 -20.15 13.30 -1.37
N ALA A 391 -19.28 12.52 -0.72
CA ALA A 391 -19.53 11.97 0.59
C ALA A 391 -19.60 13.07 1.65
N ARG A 392 -20.59 12.95 2.55
CA ARG A 392 -20.78 13.81 3.71
C ARG A 392 -21.37 12.99 4.85
N GLY A 393 -20.87 13.24 6.06
CA GLY A 393 -21.25 12.50 7.25
C GLY A 393 -20.81 11.03 7.22
N VAL A 394 -21.11 10.32 8.29
CA VAL A 394 -20.67 8.94 8.51
C VAL A 394 -21.37 7.94 7.58
N SER A 395 -20.63 6.92 7.15
CA SER A 395 -21.10 5.83 6.28
C SER A 395 -22.04 4.85 6.98
N TRP A 396 -22.07 4.88 8.31
CA TRP A 396 -22.78 3.93 9.17
C TRP A 396 -24.05 4.50 9.80
N ASN A 397 -24.51 5.66 9.34
CA ASN A 397 -25.86 6.11 9.63
C ASN A 397 -26.86 5.20 8.88
N GLY A 398 -27.54 4.32 9.61
CA GLY A 398 -28.33 3.24 9.01
C GLY A 398 -27.48 1.99 8.74
N THR A 399 -27.79 1.24 7.68
CA THR A 399 -27.07 0.00 7.32
C THR A 399 -25.88 0.35 6.43
N PRO A 400 -24.62 0.08 6.87
CA PRO A 400 -23.43 0.33 6.06
C PRO A 400 -23.54 -0.38 4.70
N GLN A 401 -23.28 0.34 3.61
CA GLN A 401 -23.25 -0.23 2.27
C GLN A 401 -21.87 -0.82 1.97
N GLY A 402 -21.84 -2.03 1.42
CA GLY A 402 -20.60 -2.75 1.14
C GLY A 402 -20.83 -4.25 1.02
N THR A 403 -19.75 -5.00 0.92
CA THR A 403 -19.76 -6.48 0.84
C THR A 403 -18.90 -7.08 1.94
N SER A 404 -19.23 -8.28 2.40
CA SER A 404 -18.42 -9.01 3.38
C SER A 404 -17.73 -10.20 2.74
N ILE A 405 -16.42 -10.32 2.95
CA ILE A 405 -15.61 -11.45 2.48
C ILE A 405 -15.29 -12.33 3.68
N ASP A 406 -15.56 -13.64 3.57
CA ASP A 406 -15.26 -14.58 4.65
C ASP A 406 -13.75 -14.70 4.86
N LEU A 407 -13.31 -14.85 6.13
CA LEU A 407 -11.89 -14.97 6.44
C LEU A 407 -11.23 -16.20 5.76
N ASN A 408 -12.01 -17.24 5.42
CA ASN A 408 -11.53 -18.39 4.65
C ASN A 408 -11.12 -18.06 3.19
N GLN A 409 -11.39 -16.84 2.72
CA GLN A 409 -10.92 -16.32 1.44
C GLN A 409 -9.68 -15.42 1.59
N PHE A 410 -9.09 -15.35 2.78
CA PHE A 410 -7.84 -14.65 3.06
C PHE A 410 -6.74 -15.63 3.42
N TYR A 411 -5.56 -15.46 2.85
CA TYR A 411 -4.36 -16.01 3.45
C TYR A 411 -3.97 -15.16 4.66
N VAL A 412 -3.99 -15.79 5.84
CA VAL A 412 -3.59 -15.15 7.10
C VAL A 412 -2.06 -15.20 7.19
N VAL A 413 -1.42 -14.09 6.83
CA VAL A 413 0.04 -13.96 6.82
C VAL A 413 0.55 -13.84 8.25
N LYS A 414 1.50 -14.70 8.62
CA LYS A 414 2.16 -14.75 9.93
C LYS A 414 3.68 -14.71 9.77
N PRO A 415 4.44 -14.27 10.79
CA PRO A 415 5.90 -14.29 10.73
C PRO A 415 6.44 -15.64 10.26
N GLY A 416 7.39 -15.61 9.33
CA GLY A 416 7.94 -16.80 8.65
C GLY A 416 7.32 -17.09 7.27
N ALA A 417 6.21 -16.45 6.89
CA ALA A 417 5.72 -16.50 5.52
C ALA A 417 6.71 -15.79 4.57
N THR A 418 7.05 -16.45 3.46
CA THR A 418 7.92 -15.86 2.43
C THR A 418 7.11 -15.09 1.41
N ALA A 419 7.73 -14.18 0.68
CA ALA A 419 7.09 -13.52 -0.45
C ALA A 419 6.62 -14.50 -1.54
N ALA A 420 7.33 -15.62 -1.75
CA ALA A 420 6.89 -16.68 -2.64
C ALA A 420 5.55 -17.31 -2.16
N THR A 421 5.42 -17.58 -0.87
CA THR A 421 4.17 -18.09 -0.26
C THR A 421 3.02 -17.08 -0.39
N ILE A 422 3.31 -15.80 -0.14
CA ILE A 422 2.32 -14.71 -0.27
C ILE A 422 1.83 -14.59 -1.73
N ASN A 423 2.76 -14.61 -2.69
CA ASN A 423 2.44 -14.59 -4.11
C ASN A 423 1.67 -15.84 -4.56
N GLN A 424 1.99 -17.02 -4.02
CA GLN A 424 1.20 -18.24 -4.25
C GLN A 424 -0.25 -18.05 -3.78
N ALA A 425 -0.47 -17.49 -2.59
CA ALA A 425 -1.82 -17.24 -2.08
C ALA A 425 -2.62 -16.29 -2.98
N LEU A 426 -1.99 -15.21 -3.44
CA LEU A 426 -2.59 -14.26 -4.39
C LEU A 426 -2.95 -14.95 -5.72
N ALA A 427 -2.04 -15.78 -6.26
CA ALA A 427 -2.27 -16.54 -7.48
C ALA A 427 -3.37 -17.60 -7.34
N GLN A 428 -3.58 -18.15 -6.13
CA GLN A 428 -4.69 -19.06 -5.81
C GLN A 428 -6.05 -18.38 -5.69
N GLY A 429 -6.12 -17.04 -5.75
CA GLY A 429 -7.37 -16.30 -5.60
C GLY A 429 -7.68 -15.84 -4.17
N LEU A 430 -6.75 -15.99 -3.22
CA LEU A 430 -6.94 -15.48 -1.85
C LEU A 430 -6.66 -13.98 -1.78
N ASN A 431 -7.31 -13.32 -0.83
CA ASN A 431 -6.93 -12.00 -0.31
C ASN A 431 -5.81 -12.15 0.74
N LEU A 432 -5.26 -11.05 1.24
CA LEU A 432 -4.20 -11.08 2.27
C LEU A 432 -4.66 -10.39 3.55
N LEU A 433 -4.47 -11.06 4.68
CA LEU A 433 -4.58 -10.48 6.01
C LEU A 433 -3.25 -10.63 6.73
N PHE A 434 -2.49 -9.54 6.84
CA PHE A 434 -1.25 -9.51 7.59
C PHE A 434 -1.54 -9.35 9.07
N THR A 435 -1.21 -10.38 9.86
CA THR A 435 -1.29 -10.30 11.32
C THR A 435 -0.16 -9.42 11.86
N PRO A 436 -0.24 -8.92 13.12
CA PRO A 436 0.76 -8.01 13.65
C PRO A 436 2.14 -8.67 13.70
N GLY A 437 3.10 -8.12 12.96
CA GLY A 437 4.46 -8.64 12.84
C GLY A 437 5.30 -7.86 11.82
N ILE A 438 6.58 -8.23 11.73
CA ILE A 438 7.53 -7.69 10.74
C ILE A 438 7.86 -8.80 9.73
N TYR A 439 7.76 -8.47 8.45
CA TYR A 439 7.81 -9.41 7.32
C TYR A 439 8.90 -8.99 6.34
N HIS A 440 10.00 -9.74 6.34
CA HIS A 440 11.05 -9.57 5.35
C HIS A 440 10.66 -10.27 4.03
N VAL A 441 10.85 -9.57 2.91
CA VAL A 441 10.52 -10.08 1.57
C VAL A 441 11.72 -9.97 0.64
N ASP A 442 12.11 -11.09 0.04
CA ASP A 442 13.26 -11.21 -0.87
C ASP A 442 12.89 -11.01 -2.35
N GLN A 443 11.60 -10.91 -2.63
CA GLN A 443 11.02 -10.60 -3.93
C GLN A 443 9.74 -9.78 -3.74
N THR A 444 9.33 -9.08 -4.78
CA THR A 444 8.12 -8.27 -4.79
C THR A 444 6.85 -9.08 -4.55
N ILE A 445 5.97 -8.58 -3.68
CA ILE A 445 4.58 -9.05 -3.58
C ILE A 445 3.78 -8.49 -4.76
N ASN A 446 3.21 -9.35 -5.61
CA ASN A 446 2.52 -8.94 -6.84
C ASN A 446 1.00 -9.12 -6.71
N VAL A 447 0.27 -8.01 -6.57
CA VAL A 447 -1.19 -7.99 -6.48
C VAL A 447 -1.78 -7.78 -7.87
N ASN A 448 -2.08 -8.89 -8.55
CA ASN A 448 -2.46 -8.88 -9.96
C ASN A 448 -3.96 -9.12 -10.22
N ARG A 449 -4.75 -9.39 -9.17
CA ARG A 449 -6.17 -9.71 -9.29
C ARG A 449 -7.01 -8.51 -8.85
N ALA A 450 -7.97 -8.13 -9.69
CA ALA A 450 -8.96 -7.12 -9.35
C ALA A 450 -9.67 -7.45 -8.02
N ASP A 451 -10.12 -6.41 -7.32
CA ASP A 451 -10.81 -6.49 -6.04
C ASP A 451 -10.04 -7.16 -4.89
N THR A 452 -8.75 -7.42 -5.05
CA THR A 452 -7.93 -7.99 -3.97
C THR A 452 -7.88 -7.03 -2.79
N VAL A 453 -8.16 -7.55 -1.60
CA VAL A 453 -7.97 -6.85 -0.32
C VAL A 453 -6.65 -7.30 0.31
N VAL A 454 -5.81 -6.34 0.65
CA VAL A 454 -4.61 -6.53 1.46
C VAL A 454 -4.78 -5.70 2.73
N LEU A 455 -5.11 -6.36 3.84
CA LEU A 455 -5.39 -5.73 5.12
C LEU A 455 -4.29 -6.07 6.13
N GLY A 456 -3.70 -5.08 6.78
CA GLY A 456 -2.80 -5.22 7.91
C GLY A 456 -3.51 -4.99 9.24
N LEU A 457 -3.13 -5.78 10.24
CA LEU A 457 -3.53 -5.61 11.64
C LEU A 457 -2.31 -5.17 12.46
N GLY A 458 -2.53 -4.33 13.47
CA GLY A 458 -1.48 -3.97 14.45
C GLY A 458 -0.20 -3.40 13.82
N LEU A 459 -0.33 -2.57 12.78
CA LEU A 459 0.80 -1.99 12.04
C LEU A 459 1.78 -3.05 11.51
N ALA A 460 1.24 -4.15 10.96
CA ALA A 460 2.01 -5.13 10.20
C ALA A 460 3.00 -4.42 9.26
N THR A 461 4.27 -4.82 9.31
CA THR A 461 5.37 -4.10 8.65
C THR A 461 6.04 -4.99 7.62
N ILE A 462 6.16 -4.52 6.38
CA ILE A 462 6.84 -5.23 5.29
C ILE A 462 8.19 -4.56 5.04
N ILE A 463 9.27 -5.34 5.04
CA ILE A 463 10.63 -4.87 4.77
C ILE A 463 11.14 -5.55 3.49
N PRO A 464 11.36 -4.81 2.39
CA PRO A 464 12.00 -5.37 1.22
C PRO A 464 13.50 -5.55 1.43
N ASP A 465 13.97 -6.78 1.28
CA ASP A 465 15.38 -7.12 1.29
C ASP A 465 15.98 -6.95 -0.12
N ASN A 466 17.31 -6.86 -0.20
CA ASN A 466 18.05 -6.88 -1.47
C ASN A 466 17.67 -5.78 -2.49
N GLY A 467 17.01 -4.70 -2.04
CA GLY A 467 16.61 -3.58 -2.89
C GLY A 467 15.42 -3.88 -3.81
N VAL A 468 14.59 -4.87 -3.49
CA VAL A 468 13.37 -5.15 -4.26
C VAL A 468 12.28 -4.11 -3.97
N THR A 469 11.33 -3.93 -4.89
CA THR A 469 10.07 -3.25 -4.55
C THR A 469 9.27 -4.14 -3.60
N ALA A 470 8.78 -3.61 -2.48
CA ALA A 470 8.03 -4.41 -1.50
C ALA A 470 6.73 -4.95 -2.09
N MET A 471 5.97 -4.09 -2.79
CA MET A 471 4.69 -4.47 -3.38
C MET A 471 4.44 -3.74 -4.71
N LYS A 472 3.93 -4.48 -5.69
CA LYS A 472 3.41 -3.94 -6.95
C LYS A 472 1.96 -4.36 -7.13
N VAL A 473 1.13 -3.43 -7.57
CA VAL A 473 -0.26 -3.66 -7.97
C VAL A 473 -0.34 -3.56 -9.49
N ALA A 474 -1.00 -4.51 -10.14
CA ALA A 474 -1.26 -4.43 -11.58
C ALA A 474 -2.27 -3.32 -11.92
N ASP A 475 -2.41 -2.98 -13.20
CA ASP A 475 -3.44 -2.04 -13.69
C ASP A 475 -4.82 -2.71 -13.67
N VAL A 476 -5.39 -2.89 -12.48
CA VAL A 476 -6.64 -3.62 -12.25
C VAL A 476 -7.55 -2.87 -11.28
N ASP A 477 -8.85 -3.06 -11.46
CA ASP A 477 -9.88 -2.44 -10.64
C ASP A 477 -9.77 -2.85 -9.17
N GLY A 478 -10.09 -1.90 -8.31
CA GLY A 478 -10.63 -2.18 -6.99
C GLY A 478 -9.67 -2.82 -6.01
N VAL A 479 -8.35 -2.76 -6.19
CA VAL A 479 -7.45 -3.25 -5.14
C VAL A 479 -7.56 -2.35 -3.90
N LYS A 480 -7.61 -2.94 -2.71
CA LYS A 480 -7.66 -2.21 -1.43
C LYS A 480 -6.44 -2.58 -0.60
N LEU A 481 -5.48 -1.66 -0.47
CA LEU A 481 -4.33 -1.79 0.43
C LEU A 481 -4.62 -0.99 1.71
N ALA A 482 -4.56 -1.64 2.87
CA ALA A 482 -5.01 -1.02 4.10
C ALA A 482 -4.21 -1.41 5.35
N GLY A 483 -3.78 -0.45 6.16
CA GLY A 483 -3.38 -0.67 7.56
C GLY A 483 -2.01 -1.31 7.79
N PHE A 484 -1.03 -1.06 6.94
CA PHE A 484 0.32 -1.61 7.08
C PHE A 484 1.41 -0.57 6.82
N LEU A 485 2.61 -0.85 7.35
CA LEU A 485 3.82 -0.07 7.14
C LEU A 485 4.72 -0.78 6.12
N ILE A 486 5.28 -0.04 5.17
CA ILE A 486 6.44 -0.49 4.40
C ILE A 486 7.67 0.21 4.96
N ASP A 487 8.63 -0.55 5.46
CA ASP A 487 9.85 -0.03 6.07
C ASP A 487 11.05 -0.40 5.20
N ALA A 488 11.80 0.60 4.72
CA ALA A 488 12.83 0.38 3.72
C ALA A 488 14.00 -0.45 4.27
N GLY A 489 14.42 -1.46 3.50
CA GLY A 489 15.65 -2.20 3.77
C GLY A 489 16.92 -1.36 3.58
N THR A 490 18.05 -1.88 4.04
CA THR A 490 19.37 -1.23 3.97
C THR A 490 19.85 -1.01 2.54
N VAL A 491 19.50 -1.92 1.63
CA VAL A 491 19.82 -1.82 0.19
C VAL A 491 18.76 -0.95 -0.48
N ASN A 492 19.21 0.05 -1.23
CA ASN A 492 18.32 1.00 -1.91
C ASN A 492 17.34 0.29 -2.86
N SER A 493 16.05 0.43 -2.57
CA SER A 493 14.99 0.00 -3.47
C SER A 493 14.67 1.10 -4.49
N PRO A 494 14.51 0.81 -5.79
CA PRO A 494 14.11 1.83 -6.76
C PRO A 494 12.74 2.44 -6.42
N THR A 495 11.79 1.59 -6.04
CA THR A 495 10.45 1.93 -5.54
C THR A 495 10.13 1.06 -4.32
N LEU A 496 9.31 1.53 -3.38
CA LEU A 496 8.81 0.68 -2.28
C LEU A 496 7.40 0.16 -2.57
N LEU A 497 6.54 1.03 -3.09
CA LEU A 497 5.18 0.70 -3.55
C LEU A 497 4.95 1.26 -4.95
N GLU A 498 4.36 0.45 -5.83
CA GLU A 498 3.98 0.85 -7.19
C GLU A 498 2.53 0.42 -7.46
N LEU A 499 1.68 1.38 -7.84
CA LEU A 499 0.28 1.18 -8.16
C LEU A 499 0.09 1.32 -9.68
N GLY A 500 -0.10 0.20 -10.37
CA GLY A 500 -0.08 0.13 -11.82
C GLY A 500 1.35 0.12 -12.38
N PRO A 501 1.64 -0.63 -13.46
CA PRO A 501 2.89 -0.50 -14.18
C PRO A 501 3.05 0.88 -14.83
N GLN A 502 4.28 1.25 -15.19
CA GLN A 502 4.53 2.48 -15.97
C GLN A 502 3.68 2.50 -17.26
N ASN A 503 3.14 3.67 -17.60
CA ASN A 503 2.22 3.89 -18.73
C ASN A 503 0.86 3.18 -18.59
N SER A 504 0.42 2.93 -17.35
CA SER A 504 -0.99 2.62 -17.07
C SER A 504 -1.87 3.74 -17.61
N SER A 505 -3.04 3.35 -18.13
CA SER A 505 -3.99 4.28 -18.78
C SER A 505 -5.43 3.75 -18.76
N ALA A 506 -5.68 2.69 -17.99
CA ALA A 506 -7.03 2.19 -17.80
C ALA A 506 -7.79 3.12 -16.83
N ASP A 507 -9.00 3.50 -17.22
CA ASP A 507 -9.95 4.21 -16.36
C ASP A 507 -10.50 3.24 -15.30
N HIS A 508 -10.32 3.60 -14.03
CA HIS A 508 -10.78 2.83 -12.87
C HIS A 508 -11.83 3.58 -12.06
N SER A 509 -12.38 4.68 -12.57
CA SER A 509 -13.29 5.59 -11.85
C SER A 509 -14.48 4.90 -11.21
N ALA A 510 -14.99 3.81 -11.80
CA ALA A 510 -16.09 3.01 -11.26
C ALA A 510 -15.70 2.26 -9.97
N ASN A 511 -14.52 1.65 -9.95
CA ASN A 511 -14.00 0.84 -8.85
C ASN A 511 -12.49 1.07 -8.69
N PRO A 512 -12.08 2.24 -8.17
CA PRO A 512 -10.67 2.61 -8.15
C PRO A 512 -9.88 1.73 -7.19
N THR A 513 -8.59 1.60 -7.43
CA THR A 513 -7.65 1.09 -6.41
C THR A 513 -7.49 2.13 -5.29
N SER A 514 -7.33 1.69 -4.04
CA SER A 514 -7.11 2.60 -2.90
C SER A 514 -6.00 2.15 -1.97
N ILE A 515 -5.28 3.12 -1.41
CA ILE A 515 -4.34 2.93 -0.30
C ILE A 515 -4.84 3.70 0.92
N GLN A 516 -4.93 3.04 2.07
CA GLN A 516 -5.56 3.61 3.27
C GLN A 516 -4.83 3.21 4.54
N ASP A 517 -4.31 4.16 5.31
CA ASP A 517 -3.41 3.85 6.44
C ASP A 517 -2.22 2.98 5.98
N VAL A 518 -1.74 3.23 4.76
CA VAL A 518 -0.50 2.65 4.23
C VAL A 518 0.60 3.65 4.47
N TYR A 519 1.57 3.28 5.29
CA TYR A 519 2.66 4.15 5.71
C TYR A 519 3.98 3.70 5.11
N VAL A 520 4.92 4.62 4.95
CA VAL A 520 6.28 4.30 4.52
C VAL A 520 7.29 4.93 5.48
N ARG A 521 8.29 4.15 5.87
CA ARG A 521 9.44 4.61 6.65
C ARG A 521 10.74 4.33 5.91
N ILE A 522 11.67 5.29 5.96
CA ILE A 522 13.02 5.16 5.41
C ILE A 522 14.05 5.59 6.47
N GLY A 523 14.59 4.61 7.20
CA GLY A 523 15.52 4.83 8.31
C GLY A 523 14.84 4.88 9.68
N GLY A 524 15.60 5.23 10.72
CA GLY A 524 15.11 5.39 12.11
C GLY A 524 15.25 4.11 12.94
N ALA A 525 14.95 2.94 12.37
CA ALA A 525 15.17 1.62 12.98
C ALA A 525 16.45 0.93 12.45
N GLY A 526 17.45 1.72 12.07
CA GLY A 526 18.59 1.30 11.24
C GLY A 526 18.60 2.04 9.91
N ALA A 527 19.64 1.84 9.09
CA ALA A 527 19.70 2.48 7.78
C ALA A 527 18.67 1.87 6.82
N GLY A 528 17.89 2.71 6.16
CA GLY A 528 16.95 2.31 5.10
C GLY A 528 17.09 3.23 3.91
N LYS A 529 16.96 2.74 2.67
CA LYS A 529 17.08 3.58 1.46
C LYS A 529 16.04 3.21 0.41
N ALA A 530 15.51 4.24 -0.26
CA ALA A 530 14.70 4.08 -1.44
C ALA A 530 14.88 5.29 -2.37
N THR A 531 14.85 5.09 -3.68
CA THR A 531 14.94 6.22 -4.63
C THR A 531 13.62 6.98 -4.70
N THR A 532 12.52 6.26 -4.92
CA THR A 532 11.15 6.78 -4.78
C THR A 532 10.38 5.89 -3.80
N SER A 533 9.59 6.45 -2.89
CA SER A 533 8.82 5.61 -1.96
C SER A 533 7.57 5.04 -2.62
N ILE A 534 6.67 5.89 -3.10
CA ILE A 534 5.41 5.48 -3.73
C ILE A 534 5.34 6.02 -5.15
N VAL A 535 5.00 5.15 -6.11
CA VAL A 535 4.67 5.51 -7.49
C VAL A 535 3.22 5.13 -7.77
N VAL A 536 2.45 6.08 -8.30
CA VAL A 536 1.04 5.90 -8.67
C VAL A 536 0.90 6.11 -10.16
N ASN A 537 0.83 5.02 -10.92
CA ASN A 537 0.67 5.06 -12.37
C ASN A 537 -0.79 4.88 -12.79
N SER A 538 -1.57 4.03 -12.10
CA SER A 538 -2.98 3.82 -12.43
C SER A 538 -3.81 5.08 -12.20
N ASP A 539 -4.77 5.30 -13.09
CA ASP A 539 -5.74 6.39 -12.99
C ASP A 539 -6.72 6.14 -11.83
N ASP A 540 -7.38 7.21 -11.37
CA ASP A 540 -8.45 7.23 -10.36
C ASP A 540 -8.07 6.73 -8.96
N VAL A 541 -6.80 6.42 -8.71
CA VAL A 541 -6.35 5.90 -7.40
C VAL A 541 -6.75 6.84 -6.28
N ILE A 542 -7.29 6.27 -5.20
CA ILE A 542 -7.61 6.98 -3.96
C ILE A 542 -6.48 6.76 -2.94
N ILE A 543 -5.77 7.82 -2.59
CA ILE A 543 -4.80 7.87 -1.50
C ILE A 543 -5.49 8.49 -0.28
N ASP A 544 -5.92 7.67 0.68
CA ASP A 544 -6.71 8.16 1.82
C ASP A 544 -6.02 7.85 3.16
N HIS A 545 -5.31 8.86 3.68
CA HIS A 545 -4.35 8.77 4.78
C HIS A 545 -3.12 7.93 4.44
N THR A 546 -2.03 8.62 4.09
CA THR A 546 -0.69 8.03 4.02
C THR A 546 0.29 8.97 4.70
N TRP A 547 1.29 8.36 5.33
CA TRP A 547 2.47 9.06 5.83
C TRP A 547 3.69 8.41 5.21
N VAL A 548 4.42 9.19 4.42
CA VAL A 548 5.62 8.74 3.71
C VAL A 548 6.78 9.53 4.27
N TRP A 549 7.58 8.87 5.12
CA TRP A 549 8.52 9.55 6.02
C TRP A 549 9.94 9.04 5.82
N ARG A 550 10.82 9.92 5.31
CA ARG A 550 12.26 9.72 5.46
C ARG A 550 12.63 10.12 6.88
N ALA A 551 13.20 9.20 7.65
CA ALA A 551 13.42 9.43 9.07
C ALA A 551 14.31 10.64 9.35
N ASP A 552 13.89 11.52 10.25
CA ASP A 552 14.66 12.67 10.75
C ASP A 552 15.37 12.38 12.09
N HIS A 553 15.02 11.27 12.75
CA HIS A 553 15.62 10.82 14.01
C HIS A 553 15.59 9.29 14.15
N GLY A 554 16.28 8.77 15.16
CA GLY A 554 16.53 7.34 15.37
C GLY A 554 17.88 6.90 14.81
N GLU A 555 18.10 5.59 14.73
CA GLU A 555 19.33 5.02 14.18
C GLU A 555 19.32 5.03 12.65
N GLY A 556 20.50 5.14 12.02
CA GLY A 556 20.64 5.07 10.58
C GLY A 556 20.12 6.30 9.82
N VAL A 557 20.01 7.46 10.47
CA VAL A 557 19.56 8.72 9.86
C VAL A 557 20.73 9.61 9.45
N GLY A 558 20.58 10.28 8.31
CA GLY A 558 21.50 11.31 7.82
C GLY A 558 21.42 11.46 6.30
N TRP A 559 21.98 12.55 5.77
CA TRP A 559 21.79 12.98 4.37
C TRP A 559 22.01 11.86 3.35
N GLU A 560 23.08 11.08 3.54
CA GLU A 560 23.42 9.90 2.72
C GLU A 560 23.07 8.56 3.40
N THR A 561 22.86 8.53 4.72
CA THR A 561 22.66 7.29 5.49
C THR A 561 21.31 6.65 5.19
N ASN A 562 20.24 7.45 5.23
CA ASN A 562 18.88 7.05 4.83
C ASN A 562 18.37 7.87 3.64
N ARG A 563 19.25 8.12 2.68
CA ARG A 563 18.91 8.92 1.50
C ARG A 563 17.66 8.37 0.81
N ALA A 564 16.70 9.27 0.61
CA ALA A 564 15.53 9.04 -0.22
C ALA A 564 15.22 10.31 -0.99
N ASP A 565 15.38 10.24 -2.31
CA ASP A 565 15.28 11.44 -3.15
C ASP A 565 13.81 11.87 -3.32
N TYR A 566 12.88 10.93 -3.51
CA TYR A 566 11.48 11.24 -3.83
C TYR A 566 10.49 10.49 -2.94
N GLY A 567 9.48 11.19 -2.43
CA GLY A 567 8.43 10.58 -1.61
C GLY A 567 7.37 9.91 -2.48
N VAL A 568 6.46 10.72 -3.03
CA VAL A 568 5.33 10.25 -3.84
C VAL A 568 5.42 10.82 -5.25
N ARG A 569 5.29 9.96 -6.26
CA ARG A 569 5.20 10.37 -7.67
C ARG A 569 3.90 9.88 -8.28
N VAL A 570 3.06 10.81 -8.73
CA VAL A 570 1.74 10.52 -9.30
C VAL A 570 1.78 10.77 -10.80
N TYR A 571 1.67 9.71 -11.59
CA TYR A 571 1.57 9.75 -13.05
C TYR A 571 0.15 9.50 -13.55
N GLY A 572 -0.66 8.76 -12.80
CA GLY A 572 -2.06 8.50 -13.15
C GLY A 572 -2.92 9.75 -13.11
N ASP A 573 -3.89 9.81 -14.01
CA ASP A 573 -4.91 10.83 -14.09
C ASP A 573 -5.99 10.63 -13.01
N ASP A 574 -6.71 11.70 -12.67
CA ASP A 574 -7.88 11.68 -11.76
C ASP A 574 -7.63 11.13 -10.34
N VAL A 575 -6.35 10.96 -9.97
CA VAL A 575 -5.91 10.53 -8.64
C VAL A 575 -6.36 11.53 -7.57
N LEU A 576 -6.88 11.01 -6.46
CA LEU A 576 -7.34 11.80 -5.33
C LEU A 576 -6.54 11.43 -4.07
N ALA A 577 -5.87 12.43 -3.48
CA ALA A 577 -5.24 12.31 -2.16
C ALA A 577 -6.06 13.06 -1.09
N THR A 578 -6.42 12.36 -0.02
CA THR A 578 -7.12 12.92 1.15
C THR A 578 -6.35 12.60 2.43
N GLY A 579 -5.77 13.63 3.07
CA GLY A 579 -4.91 13.43 4.23
C GLY A 579 -3.51 12.93 3.84
N LEU A 580 -2.79 13.69 3.01
CA LEU A 580 -1.46 13.34 2.52
C LEU A 580 -0.36 13.94 3.43
N PHE A 581 0.47 13.09 4.02
CA PHE A 581 1.61 13.50 4.84
C PHE A 581 2.89 12.95 4.21
N VAL A 582 3.85 13.81 3.82
CA VAL A 582 5.10 13.38 3.18
C VAL A 582 6.25 14.26 3.62
N GLU A 583 7.33 13.67 4.15
CA GLU A 583 8.33 14.43 4.89
C GLU A 583 9.79 14.01 4.63
N HIS A 584 10.66 15.01 4.70
CA HIS A 584 12.11 14.98 4.80
C HIS A 584 12.88 14.40 3.61
N PHE A 585 12.28 14.30 2.43
CA PHE A 585 12.98 13.78 1.26
C PHE A 585 14.11 14.73 0.81
N ASN A 586 15.18 14.14 0.26
CA ASN A 586 16.34 14.91 -0.19
C ASN A 586 16.00 15.84 -1.37
N LYS A 587 14.97 15.51 -2.16
CA LYS A 587 14.48 16.33 -3.28
C LYS A 587 12.99 16.65 -3.11
N TYR A 588 12.16 16.26 -4.08
CA TYR A 588 10.73 16.54 -4.06
C TYR A 588 10.02 15.50 -3.20
N ASP A 589 9.31 15.96 -2.17
CA ASP A 589 8.50 15.09 -1.33
C ASP A 589 7.31 14.54 -2.15
N VAL A 590 6.66 15.39 -2.96
CA VAL A 590 5.61 15.00 -3.90
C VAL A 590 5.86 15.61 -5.28
N GLU A 591 5.74 14.78 -6.32
CA GLU A 591 5.64 15.22 -7.71
C GLU A 591 4.37 14.68 -8.37
N TRP A 592 3.67 15.55 -9.09
CA TRP A 592 2.43 15.25 -9.77
C TRP A 592 2.55 15.53 -11.27
N TYR A 593 2.37 14.49 -12.06
CA TYR A 593 2.48 14.47 -13.51
C TYR A 593 1.13 14.17 -14.21
N GLY A 594 0.22 13.46 -13.53
CA GLY A 594 -1.10 13.12 -14.07
C GLY A 594 -2.09 14.30 -14.05
N GLU A 595 -3.04 14.28 -14.98
CA GLU A 595 -4.07 15.30 -15.13
C GLU A 595 -5.20 15.14 -14.10
N ARG A 596 -5.92 16.24 -13.85
CA ARG A 596 -7.12 16.30 -12.98
C ARG A 596 -6.88 15.80 -11.55
N GLY A 597 -5.63 15.79 -11.12
CA GLY A 597 -5.21 15.40 -9.79
C GLY A 597 -5.79 16.31 -8.71
N ARG A 598 -6.18 15.73 -7.57
CA ARG A 598 -6.74 16.47 -6.44
C ARG A 598 -6.07 16.11 -5.13
N THR A 599 -5.73 17.09 -4.31
CA THR A 599 -5.24 16.88 -2.94
C THR A 599 -6.03 17.69 -1.92
N ILE A 600 -6.71 17.02 -0.98
CA ILE A 600 -7.39 17.66 0.14
C ILE A 600 -6.60 17.33 1.40
N PHE A 601 -6.04 18.38 2.00
CA PHE A 601 -5.05 18.34 3.06
C PHE A 601 -3.69 17.78 2.63
N TYR A 602 -2.66 18.60 2.83
CA TYR A 602 -1.26 18.18 2.73
C TYR A 602 -0.44 18.74 3.88
N GLN A 603 0.43 17.91 4.44
CA GLN A 603 1.42 18.33 5.42
C GLN A 603 2.79 17.80 4.99
N ASN A 604 3.79 18.68 5.15
CA ASN A 604 5.18 18.39 4.87
C ASN A 604 6.11 19.11 5.84
N GLU A 605 7.23 18.47 6.10
CA GLU A 605 8.45 19.08 6.63
C GLU A 605 9.61 18.75 5.70
N LYS A 606 10.44 19.75 5.34
CA LYS A 606 11.64 19.54 4.52
C LYS A 606 12.71 18.76 5.30
N ALA A 607 13.69 18.21 4.59
CA ALA A 607 14.83 17.52 5.19
C ALA A 607 15.63 18.49 6.08
N TYR A 608 15.77 18.16 7.37
CA TYR A 608 16.48 19.01 8.33
C TYR A 608 18.00 19.02 8.11
N ASP A 609 18.49 17.94 7.51
CA ASP A 609 19.87 17.52 7.49
C ASP A 609 20.62 17.83 6.19
N ALA A 610 20.05 18.70 5.34
CA ALA A 610 20.77 19.25 4.20
C ALA A 610 22.08 19.92 4.68
N PRO A 611 23.26 19.48 4.21
CA PRO A 611 24.53 19.93 4.78
C PRO A 611 24.91 21.36 4.38
N ASN A 612 24.28 21.90 3.34
CA ASN A 612 24.45 23.26 2.83
C ASN A 612 23.44 23.53 1.71
N GLN A 613 23.35 24.79 1.27
CA GLN A 613 22.51 25.20 0.14
C GLN A 613 22.80 24.44 -1.17
N ALA A 614 24.05 24.10 -1.45
CA ALA A 614 24.44 23.45 -2.71
C ALA A 614 23.89 22.01 -2.82
N ALA A 615 23.75 21.32 -1.68
CA ALA A 615 23.21 19.96 -1.63
C ALA A 615 21.75 19.87 -2.10
N ILE A 616 21.01 20.98 -2.00
CA ILE A 616 19.60 21.07 -2.40
C ILE A 616 19.37 21.98 -3.61
N GLN A 617 20.44 22.45 -4.27
CA GLN A 617 20.30 23.32 -5.43
C GLN A 617 19.60 22.57 -6.58
N ASN A 618 18.57 23.17 -7.15
CA ASN A 618 17.73 22.58 -8.19
C ASN A 618 17.69 23.50 -9.42
N GLY A 619 18.72 23.38 -10.27
CA GLY A 619 18.95 24.36 -11.33
C GLY A 619 19.13 25.75 -10.72
N ASP A 620 18.36 26.73 -11.18
CA ASP A 620 18.36 28.09 -10.61
C ASP A 620 17.49 28.23 -9.35
N THR A 621 16.68 27.23 -9.01
CA THR A 621 15.82 27.21 -7.82
C THR A 621 16.60 26.72 -6.60
N LYS A 622 16.49 27.44 -5.48
CA LYS A 622 17.06 27.04 -4.19
C LYS A 622 16.14 26.04 -3.51
N GLY A 623 16.54 24.78 -3.48
CA GLY A 623 15.73 23.72 -2.90
C GLY A 623 14.75 23.08 -3.88
N PHE A 624 14.23 21.93 -3.48
CA PHE A 624 13.18 21.21 -4.17
C PHE A 624 11.86 21.48 -3.46
N ALA A 625 10.80 21.82 -4.19
CA ALA A 625 9.48 22.03 -3.59
C ALA A 625 9.05 20.81 -2.76
N ALA A 626 8.26 21.03 -1.72
CA ALA A 626 7.57 19.93 -1.04
C ALA A 626 6.56 19.26 -1.98
N TYR A 627 5.82 20.08 -2.72
CA TYR A 627 4.82 19.61 -3.65
C TYR A 627 4.99 20.30 -5.00
N ARG A 628 5.30 19.51 -6.03
CA ARG A 628 5.45 19.99 -7.41
C ARG A 628 4.36 19.40 -8.29
N VAL A 629 3.63 20.27 -8.99
CA VAL A 629 2.86 19.91 -10.19
C VAL A 629 3.75 20.19 -11.40
N ASP A 630 3.89 19.22 -12.30
CA ASP A 630 4.70 19.38 -13.48
C ASP A 630 4.13 20.45 -14.43
N ASP A 631 5.01 21.16 -15.15
CA ASP A 631 4.61 22.28 -16.01
C ASP A 631 3.72 21.84 -17.19
N SER A 632 3.77 20.55 -17.55
CA SER A 632 2.90 19.96 -18.57
C SER A 632 1.44 19.86 -18.15
N VAL A 633 1.14 19.74 -16.85
CA VAL A 633 -0.22 19.51 -16.34
C VAL A 633 -1.14 20.71 -16.60
N ASP A 634 -2.34 20.47 -17.12
CA ASP A 634 -3.34 21.50 -17.43
C ASP A 634 -4.41 21.65 -16.34
N VAL A 635 -4.75 20.58 -15.63
CA VAL A 635 -5.76 20.57 -14.57
C VAL A 635 -5.23 19.92 -13.29
N HIS A 636 -5.26 20.64 -12.18
CA HIS A 636 -4.89 20.15 -10.87
C HIS A 636 -5.53 21.01 -9.77
N GLU A 637 -5.89 20.44 -8.62
CA GLU A 637 -6.45 21.24 -7.53
C GLU A 637 -6.06 20.77 -6.12
N GLY A 638 -5.59 21.71 -5.28
CA GLY A 638 -5.17 21.44 -3.90
C GLY A 638 -5.87 22.32 -2.86
N TRP A 639 -6.16 21.77 -1.67
CA TRP A 639 -6.79 22.48 -0.55
C TRP A 639 -6.09 22.23 0.77
N GLY A 640 -5.80 23.30 1.52
CA GLY A 640 -5.29 23.22 2.89
C GLY A 640 -3.94 22.51 2.95
N MET A 641 -2.89 23.16 2.45
CA MET A 641 -1.59 22.52 2.27
C MET A 641 -0.49 23.30 2.97
N GLY A 642 0.31 22.62 3.80
CA GLY A 642 1.40 23.20 4.57
C GLY A 642 2.76 22.55 4.29
N SER A 643 3.81 23.37 4.23
CA SER A 643 5.21 22.88 4.16
C SER A 643 6.09 23.64 5.15
N TYR A 644 6.80 22.91 6.01
CA TYR A 644 7.57 23.45 7.12
C TYR A 644 9.08 23.23 6.88
N CYS A 645 9.94 24.09 7.42
CA CYS A 645 11.38 23.87 7.39
C CYS A 645 11.99 24.01 8.78
N ASN A 646 12.96 23.12 9.06
CA ASN A 646 13.76 23.11 10.27
C ASN A 646 15.18 22.66 9.95
N TYR A 647 15.88 23.41 9.09
CA TYR A 647 17.27 23.13 8.68
C TYR A 647 18.24 23.32 9.84
N ASN A 648 18.19 22.41 10.81
CA ASN A 648 18.95 22.49 12.06
C ASN A 648 20.45 22.20 11.86
N VAL A 649 20.83 21.56 10.74
CA VAL A 649 22.23 21.32 10.36
C VAL A 649 22.85 22.57 9.74
N ASP A 650 22.15 23.24 8.82
CA ASP A 650 22.55 24.55 8.28
C ASP A 650 21.36 25.53 8.25
N PRO A 651 21.17 26.32 9.31
CA PRO A 651 20.08 27.29 9.40
C PRO A 651 20.16 28.44 8.39
N THR A 652 21.27 28.57 7.65
CA THR A 652 21.43 29.62 6.63
C THR A 652 20.72 29.28 5.33
N ILE A 653 20.30 28.03 5.16
CA ILE A 653 19.61 27.55 3.97
C ILE A 653 18.37 28.39 3.65
N ARG A 654 18.16 28.58 2.35
CA ARG A 654 16.95 29.15 1.77
C ARG A 654 16.27 28.09 0.91
N GLN A 655 14.98 27.97 1.12
CA GLN A 655 14.06 27.21 0.29
C GLN A 655 13.24 28.23 -0.51
N ASP A 656 13.24 28.16 -1.84
CA ASP A 656 12.55 29.19 -2.63
C ASP A 656 11.04 29.17 -2.38
N HIS A 657 10.44 27.98 -2.33
CA HIS A 657 9.02 27.80 -2.12
C HIS A 657 8.70 26.44 -1.52
N GLY A 658 7.55 26.34 -0.84
CA GLY A 658 6.97 25.05 -0.45
C GLY A 658 6.32 24.35 -1.64
N PHE A 659 5.71 25.12 -2.55
CA PHE A 659 4.92 24.59 -3.66
C PHE A 659 5.46 25.07 -5.00
N LYS A 660 5.38 24.23 -6.04
CA LYS A 660 5.70 24.60 -7.42
C LYS A 660 4.62 24.08 -8.37
N ALA A 661 4.11 24.93 -9.26
CA ALA A 661 3.08 24.53 -10.21
C ALA A 661 3.05 25.45 -11.45
N PRO A 662 2.51 25.00 -12.60
CA PRO A 662 2.27 25.89 -13.73
C PRO A 662 1.18 26.92 -13.41
N VAL A 663 1.32 28.13 -13.96
CA VAL A 663 0.33 29.20 -13.87
C VAL A 663 -0.67 29.03 -15.01
N LYS A 664 -1.68 28.18 -14.80
CA LYS A 664 -2.73 27.86 -15.78
C LYS A 664 -4.11 27.96 -15.14
N PRO A 665 -5.18 28.30 -15.88
CA PRO A 665 -6.53 28.41 -15.32
C PRO A 665 -7.05 27.16 -14.62
N GLY A 666 -6.61 25.97 -15.05
CA GLY A 666 -7.02 24.68 -14.49
C GLY A 666 -6.19 24.20 -13.30
N VAL A 667 -5.07 24.85 -12.98
CA VAL A 667 -4.14 24.43 -11.91
C VAL A 667 -4.27 25.36 -10.73
N LYS A 668 -5.08 24.97 -9.73
CA LYS A 668 -5.54 25.84 -8.64
C LYS A 668 -5.10 25.34 -7.27
N PHE A 669 -4.86 26.26 -6.34
CA PHE A 669 -4.67 25.92 -4.93
C PHE A 669 -5.44 26.85 -4.02
N HIS A 670 -5.83 26.32 -2.87
CA HIS A 670 -6.58 27.03 -1.83
C HIS A 670 -5.92 26.79 -0.47
N SER A 671 -5.76 27.86 0.30
CA SER A 671 -5.23 27.79 1.67
C SER A 671 -3.83 27.15 1.75
N LEU A 672 -2.86 27.72 1.04
CA LEU A 672 -1.45 27.33 1.15
C LEU A 672 -0.76 28.05 2.30
N LEU A 673 0.20 27.38 2.93
CA LEU A 673 1.10 28.01 3.88
C LEU A 673 2.49 27.38 3.91
N VAL A 674 3.48 28.19 4.28
CA VAL A 674 4.83 27.73 4.63
C VAL A 674 5.26 28.27 5.98
N VAL A 675 6.05 27.49 6.72
CA VAL A 675 6.49 27.82 8.08
C VAL A 675 7.98 27.55 8.26
N SER A 676 8.71 28.51 8.84
CA SER A 676 10.05 28.26 9.36
C SER A 676 9.94 27.98 10.86
N LEU A 677 10.41 26.81 11.31
CA LEU A 677 10.38 26.41 12.71
C LEU A 677 11.60 27.03 13.42
N GLY A 678 11.37 28.00 14.31
CA GLY A 678 12.43 28.59 15.13
C GLY A 678 13.50 29.38 14.36
N GLY A 679 13.27 29.70 13.08
CA GLY A 679 14.26 30.39 12.22
C GLY A 679 15.35 29.46 11.65
N MET A 680 15.12 28.15 11.66
CA MET A 680 16.05 27.15 11.13
C MET A 680 15.86 27.00 9.61
N GLY A 681 16.49 27.92 8.87
CA GLY A 681 16.27 28.15 7.44
C GLY A 681 14.97 28.90 7.17
N HIS A 682 14.79 29.37 5.93
CA HIS A 682 13.62 30.18 5.57
C HIS A 682 13.11 29.90 4.15
N TYR A 683 11.81 30.14 3.99
CA TYR A 683 11.14 30.18 2.68
C TYR A 683 11.22 31.58 2.08
N ASN A 684 11.53 31.68 0.78
CA ASN A 684 11.45 32.95 0.05
C ASN A 684 10.00 33.27 -0.37
N HIS A 685 9.22 32.25 -0.72
CA HIS A 685 7.84 32.35 -1.18
C HIS A 685 7.00 31.17 -0.68
N VAL A 686 5.67 31.25 -0.83
CA VAL A 686 4.77 30.14 -0.54
C VAL A 686 4.78 29.17 -1.72
N ILE A 687 4.43 29.67 -2.92
CA ILE A 687 4.33 28.90 -4.17
C ILE A 687 5.03 29.66 -5.30
N ASN A 688 5.84 28.99 -6.11
CA ASN A 688 6.64 29.61 -7.18
C ASN A 688 7.39 30.85 -6.66
N ASN A 689 6.96 32.05 -7.10
CA ASN A 689 7.48 33.37 -6.71
C ASN A 689 6.42 34.22 -5.99
N THR A 690 5.36 33.59 -5.48
CA THR A 690 4.15 34.21 -4.90
C THR A 690 3.99 33.85 -3.42
N GLY A 691 3.50 34.80 -2.63
CA GLY A 691 3.41 34.69 -1.17
C GLY A 691 4.63 35.27 -0.47
N ALA A 692 4.44 35.74 0.77
CA ALA A 692 5.48 36.42 1.53
C ALA A 692 6.59 35.45 1.98
N SER A 693 7.81 35.97 2.14
CA SER A 693 8.92 35.21 2.74
C SER A 693 8.69 35.02 4.24
N THR A 694 9.23 33.93 4.80
CA THR A 694 9.28 33.73 6.26
C THR A 694 10.47 34.43 6.92
N VAL A 695 11.42 35.01 6.15
CA VAL A 695 12.61 35.69 6.68
C VAL A 695 12.28 36.82 7.68
N PRO A 696 11.29 37.70 7.44
CA PRO A 696 10.98 38.79 8.37
C PRO A 696 10.53 38.32 9.76
N ALA A 697 10.00 37.10 9.88
CA ALA A 697 9.60 36.53 11.18
C ALA A 697 10.80 36.15 12.07
N GLY A 698 12.02 36.07 11.50
CA GLY A 698 13.22 35.68 12.20
C GLY A 698 13.06 34.32 12.87
N THR A 699 13.27 34.26 14.18
CA THR A 699 13.10 33.03 14.97
C THR A 699 11.65 32.74 15.36
N SER A 700 10.70 33.64 15.04
CA SER A 700 9.29 33.43 15.34
C SER A 700 8.70 32.44 14.34
N THR A 701 8.03 31.40 14.84
CA THR A 701 7.33 30.40 14.02
C THR A 701 5.98 30.94 13.55
N VAL A 702 5.99 31.85 12.57
CA VAL A 702 4.80 32.49 12.00
C VAL A 702 4.58 31.98 10.57
N PRO A 703 3.40 31.41 10.24
CA PRO A 703 3.09 30.99 8.88
C PRO A 703 3.05 32.16 7.89
N SER A 704 3.70 31.99 6.74
CA SER A 704 3.37 32.76 5.54
C SER A 704 2.25 32.04 4.79
N THR A 705 1.20 32.75 4.40
CA THR A 705 -0.02 32.16 3.84
C THR A 705 -0.35 32.72 2.46
N LEU A 706 -1.02 31.92 1.65
CA LEU A 706 -1.62 32.31 0.38
C LEU A 706 -2.99 31.67 0.25
N VAL A 707 -4.03 32.49 0.14
CA VAL A 707 -5.42 32.01 0.14
C VAL A 707 -5.78 31.29 -1.16
N SER A 708 -5.29 31.77 -2.30
CA SER A 708 -5.63 31.25 -3.63
C SER A 708 -4.44 31.29 -4.59
N PHE A 709 -4.41 30.37 -5.56
CA PHE A 709 -3.49 30.33 -6.70
C PHE A 709 -4.19 29.66 -7.91
N PRO A 710 -3.85 30.00 -9.17
CA PRO A 710 -3.04 31.15 -9.54
C PRO A 710 -3.78 32.45 -9.26
#